data_AF-A0A379E2M8-F1
#
_entry.id   AF-A0A379E2M8-F1
#
_cell.length_a   1.000
_cell.length_b   1.000
_cell.length_c   1.000
_cell.angle_alpha   90.00
_cell.angle_beta   90.00
_cell.angle_gamma   90.00
#
_symmetry.space_group_name_H-M   'P 1'
#
loop_
_entity.id
_entity.type
_entity.pdbx_description
1 polymer ?
#
loop_
_entity_poly.entity_id
_entity_poly.type
_entity_poly.pdbx_seq_one_letter_code
_entity_poly.pdbx_strand_id
1 'polypeptide(L)'
;MTLSLFAISVTGAFAQAVGSDFKVGEITYTVTKNDLQHHSDNFVSVAHIDGKGDVTVPSTVTHPENHEVYKVKESTNWTSCSDDITSLTFSEGYTTMNDGCYRCAKSLKKVTLPASFTSLGKNCFENCPAFVEYKVADGNPTYSNNADGWLISKDAKTLVSFPSGKQGNVNIPEGITTLAPTAFMVCKKVEKITLPSTLTKIDQTLSASFFAVGTWFEVSTANPAFQSINGVLCSKDGKTLVTFPAHYAKEKLTDGKYTVPASVETINSEAFCQTEDYLKAVDLSNTKTLEKEAFNWANGLESVTIGRYVSDIKGGAFLSCPVLKRFTVDENNVTYSGKDDIIYSKNQEKLILCPTAKEGKYDIPEGTKSVEEKAFYNSHLKKVNFPSSLESIGNESFRFSYLEQLDFGENSHLKHIGSVAFSDCKDLTGNVTIPATVEVAEGQLFNYTKISSIHIAAGSKLKQIAWGGFMYMGELEQFIFDGENSLESIGERAFDGDSKLKKIEIPSGVTTIDNSAFINTPSLETVTFKEPATITSIGKGAFGNSGIKSITLPESVKEIKEQAFDNCKNLKTIRIPKNVNNIETGAFNFCEKLENFDVSPDNETYSSVDGILCSKDKKTLKTFPAGKADSRYTSLPYFEKIGAYAFYNSKNITNITIPRTVTTIDTRAFALCDNLSSLSFMGKDNVPELSENIMYSSPKPGNVYIYVRKAWYENDANKATVETYNGIFKEVHPSFIVESGYDRGLEFFPTSNTAAGVVSFAEPRMSVIIQKTATEKAYTDKYNKQWNEKTYDVSAILDFAFEASTPSVKMVTVLADISNIGVEAFRAPTLNELYFVGDVPATLSSTAYNLPDKYPFKEGLTVYVKQSKQNDYGYKWNVDGHGVCFQWQIPAKTLASRATACYPFDVVYDNTKDVKPYVTLRLDPNNFNARHLQDGTAFVWSRSIDDYTVPAFQPVLLVSKQSANVESYCQMKETQNAAAIDKTGYTDYMLGTVEDTHLENKDGYTLYGLSKSGLFKKIAAAGNNLTWFKAYLKIPNTDIPAGAKSIAFLFEDENNTTDIQELNTAAETGKAPYYDLNGIKVEKPQHGIYIHNNKKVVIK
;
A
#
# COMPACT_ATOMS: atom_id res chain seq x y z
N MET A 1 27.53 -1.47 32.26
CA MET A 1 27.24 -0.49 31.18
C MET A 1 25.92 -0.91 30.56
N THR A 2 24.95 0.01 30.54
CA THR A 2 23.59 -0.22 30.05
C THR A 2 23.59 -0.72 28.60
N LEU A 3 22.85 -1.81 28.35
CA LEU A 3 22.48 -2.29 27.02
C LEU A 3 22.17 -1.10 26.12
N SER A 4 23.02 -0.85 25.14
CA SER A 4 22.82 0.19 24.14
C SER A 4 22.79 -0.41 22.74
N LEU A 5 22.09 -1.54 22.61
CA LEU A 5 21.53 -2.04 21.35
C LEU A 5 20.00 -2.06 21.52
N PHE A 6 19.40 -0.88 21.58
CA PHE A 6 17.96 -0.71 21.36
C PHE A 6 17.75 0.62 20.67
N ALA A 7 18.06 0.63 19.39
CA ALA A 7 17.41 1.50 18.45
C ALA A 7 17.12 0.69 17.19
N ILE A 8 16.44 -0.45 17.34
CA ILE A 8 15.52 -0.86 16.27
C ILE A 8 14.42 0.17 16.39
N SER A 9 14.54 1.27 15.64
CA SER A 9 13.42 2.13 15.39
C SER A 9 12.35 1.21 14.81
N VAL A 10 11.34 0.89 15.63
CA VAL A 10 10.04 0.45 15.14
C VAL A 10 9.47 1.66 14.41
N THR A 11 10.06 1.97 13.26
CA THR A 11 9.34 2.68 12.22
C THR A 11 8.18 1.73 11.92
N GLY A 12 6.95 2.21 12.01
CA GLY A 12 5.74 1.43 11.69
C GLY A 12 5.68 1.14 10.19
N ALA A 13 6.76 0.57 9.67
CA ALA A 13 7.17 0.61 8.30
C ALA A 13 7.27 -0.84 7.85
N PHE A 14 6.16 -1.24 7.28
CA PHE A 14 5.88 -2.54 6.73
C PHE A 14 6.88 -2.88 5.61
N ALA A 15 7.59 -3.99 5.71
CA ALA A 15 8.25 -4.59 4.55
C ALA A 15 8.17 -6.10 4.71
N GLN A 16 7.85 -6.82 3.65
CA GLN A 16 7.94 -8.29 3.65
C GLN A 16 9.34 -8.77 3.24
N ALA A 17 10.23 -7.84 2.93
CA ALA A 17 11.58 -8.13 2.47
C ALA A 17 12.41 -8.82 3.55
N VAL A 18 13.31 -9.70 3.10
CA VAL A 18 14.29 -10.32 4.00
C VAL A 18 15.09 -9.23 4.72
N GLY A 19 15.13 -9.30 6.05
CA GLY A 19 15.72 -8.30 6.93
C GLY A 19 14.75 -7.34 7.58
N SER A 20 13.46 -7.35 7.22
CA SER A 20 12.47 -6.56 7.92
C SER A 20 12.07 -7.20 9.25
N ASP A 21 11.69 -6.35 10.21
CA ASP A 21 11.21 -6.76 11.52
C ASP A 21 9.69 -6.56 11.63
N PHE A 22 9.01 -7.47 12.35
CA PHE A 22 7.61 -7.33 12.73
C PHE A 22 7.37 -7.89 14.13
N LYS A 23 6.35 -7.37 14.84
CA LYS A 23 6.03 -7.76 16.21
C LYS A 23 4.70 -8.51 16.29
N VAL A 24 4.67 -9.64 17.01
CA VAL A 24 3.45 -10.39 17.34
C VAL A 24 3.44 -10.72 18.82
N GLY A 25 2.43 -10.22 19.54
CA GLY A 25 2.40 -10.30 20.99
C GLY A 25 3.60 -9.59 21.60
N GLU A 26 4.37 -10.30 22.42
CA GLU A 26 5.57 -9.77 23.08
C GLU A 26 6.87 -10.10 22.33
N ILE A 27 6.81 -10.75 21.16
CA ILE A 27 8.00 -11.17 20.41
C ILE A 27 8.13 -10.35 19.13
N THR A 28 9.33 -9.82 18.91
CA THR A 28 9.74 -9.21 17.64
C THR A 28 10.51 -10.22 16.82
N TYR A 29 10.19 -10.33 15.53
CA TYR A 29 10.72 -11.30 14.59
C TYR A 29 11.36 -10.60 13.40
N THR A 30 12.48 -11.13 12.91
CA THR A 30 13.10 -10.71 11.64
C THR A 30 12.80 -11.74 10.56
N VAL A 31 12.33 -11.29 9.40
CA VAL A 31 12.14 -12.14 8.22
C VAL A 31 13.50 -12.59 7.69
N THR A 32 13.82 -13.89 7.81
CA THR A 32 15.10 -14.46 7.30
C THR A 32 14.93 -15.17 5.97
N LYS A 33 13.71 -15.63 5.65
CA LYS A 33 13.35 -16.10 4.32
C LYS A 33 11.89 -15.78 4.03
N ASN A 34 11.65 -15.18 2.88
CA ASN A 34 10.32 -14.97 2.32
C ASN A 34 10.34 -15.41 0.85
N ASP A 35 9.47 -16.36 0.50
CA ASP A 35 9.29 -16.91 -0.83
C ASP A 35 7.81 -16.77 -1.22
N LEU A 36 7.54 -15.89 -2.18
CA LEU A 36 6.18 -15.62 -2.65
C LEU A 36 5.59 -16.78 -3.47
N GLN A 37 6.35 -17.80 -3.82
CA GLN A 37 5.85 -18.99 -4.53
C GLN A 37 5.69 -20.18 -3.57
N HIS A 38 6.59 -20.33 -2.60
CA HIS A 38 6.62 -21.46 -1.64
C HIS A 38 6.50 -21.00 -0.18
N HIS A 39 5.36 -20.41 0.18
CA HIS A 39 5.09 -19.83 1.52
C HIS A 39 5.33 -20.78 2.70
N SER A 40 5.20 -22.09 2.48
CA SER A 40 5.51 -23.09 3.51
C SER A 40 6.98 -23.09 3.95
N ASP A 41 7.85 -22.46 3.19
CA ASP A 41 9.30 -22.37 3.42
C ASP A 41 9.73 -20.99 3.94
N ASN A 42 8.77 -20.17 4.39
CA ASN A 42 9.03 -18.89 5.02
C ASN A 42 9.60 -19.08 6.44
N PHE A 43 10.67 -18.34 6.75
CA PHE A 43 11.38 -18.42 8.03
C PHE A 43 11.52 -17.05 8.67
N VAL A 44 11.42 -17.04 10.00
CA VAL A 44 11.77 -15.90 10.83
C VAL A 44 12.74 -16.30 11.93
N SER A 45 13.54 -15.32 12.32
CA SER A 45 14.32 -15.34 13.56
C SER A 45 13.61 -14.53 14.64
N VAL A 46 13.77 -14.91 15.90
CA VAL A 46 13.45 -14.03 17.03
C VAL A 46 14.52 -12.93 17.12
N ALA A 47 14.09 -11.67 17.14
CA ALA A 47 14.96 -10.50 17.28
C ALA A 47 14.96 -9.93 18.70
N HIS A 48 13.78 -9.95 19.35
CA HIS A 48 13.63 -9.50 20.73
C HIS A 48 12.40 -10.14 21.40
N ILE A 49 12.43 -10.30 22.72
CA ILE A 49 11.30 -10.76 23.53
C ILE A 49 11.02 -9.73 24.63
N ASP A 50 9.96 -8.94 24.48
CA ASP A 50 9.38 -8.11 25.53
C ASP A 50 8.61 -8.96 26.56
N GLY A 51 8.06 -8.32 27.60
CA GLY A 51 7.09 -8.95 28.48
C GLY A 51 7.53 -9.18 29.91
N LYS A 52 6.82 -10.06 30.61
CA LYS A 52 7.09 -10.45 31.99
C LYS A 52 6.70 -11.89 32.30
N GLY A 53 7.37 -12.50 33.26
CA GLY A 53 7.04 -13.86 33.70
C GLY A 53 7.48 -14.93 32.70
N ASP A 54 6.61 -15.89 32.42
CA ASP A 54 6.93 -17.04 31.58
C ASP A 54 6.51 -16.78 30.12
N VAL A 55 7.48 -16.85 29.21
CA VAL A 55 7.24 -16.60 27.77
C VAL A 55 7.58 -17.85 26.96
N THR A 56 6.69 -18.19 26.03
CA THR A 56 6.89 -19.30 25.08
C THR A 56 7.09 -18.77 23.67
N VAL A 57 8.22 -19.09 23.05
CA VAL A 57 8.47 -18.85 21.62
C VAL A 57 7.74 -19.93 20.82
N PRO A 58 6.77 -19.56 19.96
CA PRO A 58 5.97 -20.53 19.21
C PRO A 58 6.78 -21.15 18.07
N SER A 59 6.30 -22.28 17.53
CA SER A 59 6.92 -22.96 16.37
C SER A 59 6.63 -22.25 15.04
N THR A 60 5.50 -21.55 14.97
CA THR A 60 5.11 -20.69 13.85
C THR A 60 4.55 -19.37 14.36
N VAL A 61 4.62 -18.33 13.53
CA VAL A 61 4.00 -17.04 13.78
C VAL A 61 3.29 -16.55 12.53
N THR A 62 2.09 -16.00 12.71
CA THR A 62 1.35 -15.33 11.63
C THR A 62 1.67 -13.84 11.67
N HIS A 63 2.22 -13.31 10.59
CA HIS A 63 2.53 -11.89 10.48
C HIS A 63 1.22 -11.08 10.49
N PRO A 64 1.12 -9.98 11.25
CA PRO A 64 -0.15 -9.34 11.55
C PRO A 64 -0.78 -8.63 10.34
N GLU A 65 0.05 -8.12 9.42
CA GLU A 65 -0.45 -7.38 8.25
C GLU A 65 -0.62 -8.22 6.97
N ASN A 66 0.35 -9.06 6.60
CA ASN A 66 0.24 -9.90 5.39
C ASN A 66 -0.39 -11.28 5.65
N HIS A 67 -0.62 -11.63 6.92
CA HIS A 67 -1.17 -12.91 7.39
C HIS A 67 -0.40 -14.17 6.94
N GLU A 68 0.83 -14.02 6.45
CA GLU A 68 1.70 -15.14 6.11
C GLU A 68 2.15 -15.85 7.39
N VAL A 69 2.28 -17.17 7.30
CA VAL A 69 2.76 -18.01 8.42
C VAL A 69 4.23 -18.30 8.22
N TYR A 70 5.04 -17.90 9.18
CA TYR A 70 6.49 -18.14 9.20
C TYR A 70 6.84 -19.21 10.22
N LYS A 71 7.78 -20.10 9.88
CA LYS A 71 8.39 -21.03 10.83
C LYS A 71 9.45 -20.29 11.65
N VAL A 72 9.36 -20.38 12.97
CA VAL A 72 10.34 -19.79 13.90
C VAL A 72 11.43 -20.81 14.16
N LYS A 73 12.62 -20.60 13.60
CA LYS A 73 13.72 -21.58 13.68
C LYS A 73 14.86 -21.16 14.58
N GLU A 74 15.09 -19.87 14.69
CA GLU A 74 16.31 -19.39 15.33
C GLU A 74 16.12 -18.02 16.00
N SER A 75 17.15 -17.56 16.69
CA SER A 75 17.26 -16.18 17.18
C SER A 75 18.38 -15.46 16.46
N THR A 76 18.20 -14.18 16.16
CA THR A 76 19.26 -13.33 15.56
C THR A 76 20.44 -13.18 16.52
N ASN A 77 21.61 -12.80 16.01
CA ASN A 77 22.75 -12.45 16.86
C ASN A 77 22.36 -11.34 17.85
N TRP A 78 22.77 -11.49 19.11
CA TRP A 78 22.55 -10.54 20.19
C TRP A 78 21.07 -10.28 20.51
N THR A 79 20.19 -11.23 20.16
CA THR A 79 18.78 -11.22 20.59
C THR A 79 18.70 -10.99 22.09
N SER A 80 17.84 -10.09 22.54
CA SER A 80 17.69 -9.76 23.95
C SER A 80 16.27 -10.07 24.43
N CYS A 81 16.05 -10.00 25.74
CA CYS A 81 14.71 -10.09 26.31
C CYS A 81 14.53 -9.12 27.49
N SER A 82 13.26 -8.85 27.83
CA SER A 82 12.88 -8.02 28.98
C SER A 82 13.45 -8.56 30.30
N ASP A 83 13.88 -7.64 31.16
CA ASP A 83 14.43 -7.94 32.49
C ASP A 83 13.40 -8.63 33.42
N ASP A 84 12.11 -8.55 33.11
CA ASP A 84 11.02 -9.12 33.92
C ASP A 84 10.65 -10.56 33.54
N ILE A 85 11.28 -11.14 32.51
CA ILE A 85 11.04 -12.53 32.10
C ILE A 85 11.71 -13.49 33.08
N THR A 86 10.94 -14.44 33.60
CA THR A 86 11.40 -15.47 34.55
C THR A 86 11.70 -16.81 33.90
N SER A 87 11.04 -17.14 32.78
CA SER A 87 11.38 -18.33 32.00
C SER A 87 11.15 -18.16 30.51
N LEU A 88 11.98 -18.84 29.72
CA LEU A 88 11.86 -18.95 28.28
C LEU A 88 11.66 -20.40 27.87
N THR A 89 10.63 -20.66 27.08
CA THR A 89 10.36 -21.98 26.51
C THR A 89 10.32 -21.90 24.99
N PHE A 90 11.09 -22.74 24.30
CA PHE A 90 11.12 -22.78 22.84
C PHE A 90 10.37 -24.00 22.32
N SER A 91 9.47 -23.79 21.36
CA SER A 91 8.62 -24.85 20.81
C SER A 91 9.37 -25.73 19.79
N GLU A 92 8.84 -26.93 19.52
CA GLU A 92 9.42 -27.81 18.50
C GLU A 92 9.49 -27.15 17.11
N GLY A 93 10.62 -27.33 16.43
CA GLY A 93 10.98 -26.64 15.19
C GLY A 93 12.08 -25.59 15.37
N TYR A 94 12.29 -25.11 16.61
CA TYR A 94 13.36 -24.17 16.96
C TYR A 94 14.70 -24.89 17.15
N THR A 95 15.70 -24.53 16.34
CA THR A 95 16.97 -25.27 16.22
C THR A 95 18.18 -24.53 16.79
N THR A 96 18.22 -23.20 16.67
CA THR A 96 19.47 -22.44 16.83
C THR A 96 19.29 -21.15 17.64
N MET A 97 20.14 -20.92 18.63
CA MET A 97 20.37 -19.59 19.20
C MET A 97 21.69 -19.07 18.67
N ASN A 98 21.70 -17.92 17.99
CA ASN A 98 22.94 -17.33 17.51
C ASN A 98 23.72 -16.61 18.64
N ASP A 99 24.90 -16.07 18.34
CA ASP A 99 25.81 -15.53 19.36
C ASP A 99 25.15 -14.40 20.17
N GLY A 100 25.33 -14.43 21.49
CA GLY A 100 24.94 -13.37 22.42
C GLY A 100 23.46 -13.37 22.84
N CYS A 101 22.66 -14.36 22.43
CA CYS A 101 21.23 -14.39 22.72
C CYS A 101 20.92 -14.42 24.23
N TYR A 102 19.95 -13.59 24.65
CA TYR A 102 19.37 -13.51 25.98
C TYR A 102 20.38 -13.25 27.11
N ARG A 103 21.49 -12.58 26.80
CA ARG A 103 22.46 -12.08 27.79
C ARG A 103 21.83 -11.05 28.72
N CYS A 104 22.39 -10.93 29.92
CA CYS A 104 22.05 -9.91 30.91
C CYS A 104 20.58 -9.91 31.36
N ALA A 105 19.80 -10.97 31.07
CA ALA A 105 18.41 -11.10 31.48
C ALA A 105 18.36 -11.28 33.02
N LYS A 106 18.01 -10.21 33.74
CA LYS A 106 18.19 -10.14 35.20
C LYS A 106 17.33 -11.14 35.97
N SER A 107 16.08 -11.33 35.56
CA SER A 107 15.11 -12.18 36.26
C SER A 107 14.98 -13.59 35.68
N LEU A 108 15.66 -13.89 34.56
CA LEU A 108 15.55 -15.18 33.89
C LEU A 108 16.09 -16.30 34.79
N LYS A 109 15.23 -17.24 35.17
CA LYS A 109 15.57 -18.38 36.05
C LYS A 109 15.72 -19.68 35.30
N LYS A 110 14.96 -19.86 34.23
CA LYS A 110 14.81 -21.15 33.53
C LYS A 110 14.73 -21.00 32.02
N VAL A 111 15.39 -21.91 31.31
CA VAL A 111 15.31 -22.05 29.85
C VAL A 111 14.93 -23.49 29.50
N THR A 112 13.87 -23.65 28.71
CA THR A 112 13.41 -24.96 28.23
C THR A 112 13.69 -25.10 26.74
N LEU A 113 14.48 -26.09 26.37
CA LEU A 113 14.93 -26.38 25.00
C LEU A 113 14.19 -27.59 24.40
N PRO A 114 13.68 -27.50 23.16
CA PRO A 114 12.94 -28.57 22.50
C PRO A 114 13.87 -29.70 22.03
N ALA A 115 13.29 -30.82 21.58
CA ALA A 115 14.04 -31.95 21.02
C ALA A 115 14.75 -31.58 19.71
N SER A 116 14.19 -30.63 18.96
CA SER A 116 14.76 -30.08 17.71
C SER A 116 15.95 -29.12 17.90
N PHE A 117 16.27 -28.69 19.12
CA PHE A 117 17.36 -27.74 19.35
C PHE A 117 18.73 -28.39 19.16
N THR A 118 19.57 -27.81 18.30
CA THR A 118 20.86 -28.40 17.91
C THR A 118 22.07 -27.51 18.15
N SER A 119 21.89 -26.19 18.32
CA SER A 119 23.02 -25.27 18.42
C SER A 119 22.77 -24.09 19.36
N LEU A 120 23.70 -23.91 20.31
CA LEU A 120 23.78 -22.77 21.21
C LEU A 120 25.00 -21.91 20.85
N GLY A 121 24.75 -20.68 20.42
CA GLY A 121 25.78 -19.69 20.08
C GLY A 121 26.57 -19.20 21.29
N LYS A 122 27.69 -18.55 21.02
CA LYS A 122 28.60 -18.03 22.05
C LYS A 122 27.91 -17.03 22.94
N ASN A 123 28.29 -16.97 24.20
CA ASN A 123 27.83 -15.97 25.16
C ASN A 123 26.29 -15.86 25.29
N CYS A 124 25.54 -16.89 24.91
CA CYS A 124 24.11 -16.98 25.18
C CYS A 124 23.90 -17.12 26.68
N PHE A 125 22.91 -16.40 27.23
CA PHE A 125 22.63 -16.36 28.67
C PHE A 125 23.82 -15.90 29.53
N GLU A 126 24.76 -15.15 28.96
CA GLU A 126 25.85 -14.52 29.70
C GLU A 126 25.30 -13.53 30.72
N ASN A 127 25.84 -13.53 31.95
CA ASN A 127 25.53 -12.53 32.98
C ASN A 127 24.04 -12.48 33.37
N CYS A 128 23.38 -13.63 33.47
CA CYS A 128 22.01 -13.75 33.94
C CYS A 128 22.01 -14.16 35.44
N PRO A 129 21.96 -13.21 36.39
CA PRO A 129 22.24 -13.47 37.81
C PRO A 129 21.19 -14.32 38.55
N ALA A 130 20.02 -14.51 37.95
CA ALA A 130 18.94 -15.37 38.47
C ALA A 130 18.89 -16.74 37.78
N PHE A 131 19.69 -16.99 36.75
CA PHE A 131 19.56 -18.16 35.87
C PHE A 131 20.13 -19.42 36.52
N VAL A 132 19.28 -20.42 36.78
CA VAL A 132 19.64 -21.58 37.61
C VAL A 132 19.38 -22.93 36.97
N GLU A 133 18.62 -23.01 35.88
CA GLU A 133 18.17 -24.29 35.31
C GLU A 133 18.00 -24.26 33.78
N TYR A 134 18.67 -25.17 33.09
CA TYR A 134 18.27 -25.66 31.77
C TYR A 134 17.36 -26.89 31.91
N LYS A 135 16.31 -26.94 31.09
CA LYS A 135 15.49 -28.14 30.88
C LYS A 135 15.54 -28.53 29.41
N VAL A 136 16.02 -29.72 29.10
CA VAL A 136 16.11 -30.23 27.73
C VAL A 136 15.09 -31.36 27.55
N ALA A 137 14.36 -31.37 26.43
CA ALA A 137 13.42 -32.45 26.12
C ALA A 137 14.13 -33.81 25.93
N ASP A 138 13.51 -34.90 26.38
CA ASP A 138 14.12 -36.26 26.43
C ASP A 138 14.61 -36.78 25.06
N GLY A 139 13.98 -36.31 23.97
CA GLY A 139 14.30 -36.65 22.59
C GLY A 139 15.42 -35.84 21.94
N ASN A 140 16.02 -34.86 22.62
CA ASN A 140 17.08 -34.04 22.03
C ASN A 140 18.33 -34.90 21.71
N PRO A 141 18.86 -34.87 20.47
CA PRO A 141 20.00 -35.69 20.07
C PRO A 141 21.35 -35.08 20.46
N THR A 142 21.42 -33.77 20.69
CA THR A 142 22.67 -33.02 20.88
C THR A 142 22.97 -32.77 22.35
N TYR A 143 21.95 -32.40 23.12
CA TYR A 143 22.08 -31.93 24.48
C TYR A 143 21.22 -32.73 25.46
N SER A 144 21.59 -32.66 26.73
CA SER A 144 20.76 -33.04 27.87
C SER A 144 21.05 -32.08 29.03
N ASN A 145 20.26 -32.13 30.10
CA ASN A 145 20.62 -31.47 31.35
C ASN A 145 20.92 -32.50 32.44
N ASN A 146 21.89 -32.20 33.31
CA ASN A 146 22.16 -33.04 34.49
C ASN A 146 21.14 -32.77 35.62
N ALA A 147 21.28 -33.49 36.74
CA ALA A 147 20.40 -33.36 37.91
C ALA A 147 20.44 -31.96 38.55
N ASP A 148 21.53 -31.21 38.36
CA ASP A 148 21.69 -29.85 38.84
C ASP A 148 21.19 -28.79 37.83
N GLY A 149 20.64 -29.21 36.69
CA GLY A 149 20.11 -28.32 35.66
C GLY A 149 21.16 -27.66 34.77
N TRP A 150 22.36 -28.25 34.64
CA TRP A 150 23.42 -27.75 33.75
C TRP A 150 23.26 -28.36 32.36
N LEU A 151 23.54 -27.58 31.32
CA LEU A 151 23.49 -28.07 29.94
C LEU A 151 24.76 -28.86 29.61
N ILE A 152 24.61 -30.11 29.21
CA ILE A 152 25.70 -31.01 28.84
C ILE A 152 25.43 -31.62 27.45
N SER A 153 26.46 -32.16 26.81
CA SER A 153 26.27 -32.96 25.60
C SER A 153 25.50 -34.24 25.90
N LYS A 154 24.81 -34.80 24.90
CA LYS A 154 23.98 -36.01 25.06
C LYS A 154 24.75 -37.22 25.61
N ASP A 155 26.04 -37.34 25.28
CA ASP A 155 26.95 -38.37 25.77
C ASP A 155 27.53 -38.09 27.18
N ALA A 156 27.14 -36.96 27.79
CA ALA A 156 27.60 -36.46 29.08
C ALA A 156 29.12 -36.26 29.19
N LYS A 157 29.83 -36.04 28.07
CA LYS A 157 31.28 -35.78 28.06
C LYS A 157 31.67 -34.32 28.05
N THR A 158 30.78 -33.44 27.57
CA THR A 158 31.05 -32.01 27.45
C THR A 158 30.10 -31.22 28.33
N LEU A 159 30.65 -30.33 29.18
CA LEU A 159 29.86 -29.29 29.84
C LEU A 159 29.67 -28.13 28.86
N VAL A 160 28.44 -27.89 28.43
CA VAL A 160 28.10 -26.93 27.37
C VAL A 160 27.82 -25.55 27.95
N SER A 161 27.01 -25.47 28.99
CA SER A 161 26.67 -24.22 29.67
C SER A 161 26.25 -24.45 31.12
N PHE A 162 26.84 -23.66 32.02
CA PHE A 162 26.53 -23.59 33.44
C PHE A 162 25.61 -22.39 33.73
N PRO A 163 24.50 -22.57 34.47
CA PRO A 163 23.60 -21.47 34.81
C PRO A 163 24.27 -20.42 35.70
N SER A 164 24.45 -19.19 35.20
CA SER A 164 25.23 -18.11 35.83
C SER A 164 24.73 -17.61 37.19
N GLY A 165 23.47 -17.92 37.55
CA GLY A 165 22.87 -17.57 38.84
C GLY A 165 23.18 -18.55 39.97
N LYS A 166 23.80 -19.70 39.69
CA LYS A 166 24.27 -20.64 40.73
C LYS A 166 25.44 -20.06 41.52
N GLN A 167 25.59 -20.52 42.76
CA GLN A 167 26.48 -19.89 43.76
C GLN A 167 27.27 -20.92 44.60
N GLY A 168 28.32 -20.43 45.26
CA GLY A 168 29.15 -21.22 46.17
C GLY A 168 30.24 -22.03 45.46
N ASN A 169 30.67 -23.12 46.10
CA ASN A 169 31.69 -24.01 45.56
C ASN A 169 31.11 -24.94 44.48
N VAL A 170 31.73 -24.95 43.31
CA VAL A 170 31.33 -25.77 42.17
C VAL A 170 32.37 -26.86 41.92
N ASN A 171 31.93 -28.11 41.95
CA ASN A 171 32.74 -29.25 41.54
C ASN A 171 32.25 -29.71 40.16
N ILE A 172 33.11 -29.62 39.15
CA ILE A 172 32.76 -30.14 37.82
C ILE A 172 32.67 -31.68 37.94
N PRO A 173 31.55 -32.31 37.50
CA PRO A 173 31.34 -33.75 37.67
C PRO A 173 32.43 -34.62 37.05
N GLU A 174 32.77 -35.71 37.75
CA GLU A 174 33.66 -36.73 37.21
C GLU A 174 32.99 -37.42 36.01
N GLY A 175 33.72 -37.55 34.90
CA GLY A 175 33.22 -38.04 33.62
C GLY A 175 33.16 -37.00 32.51
N ILE A 176 33.12 -35.70 32.86
CA ILE A 176 33.29 -34.58 31.93
C ILE A 176 34.75 -34.52 31.48
N THR A 177 34.98 -34.63 30.18
CA THR A 177 36.31 -34.58 29.57
C THR A 177 36.59 -33.26 28.89
N THR A 178 35.56 -32.51 28.50
CA THR A 178 35.67 -31.24 27.77
C THR A 178 34.77 -30.16 28.37
N LEU A 179 35.27 -28.92 28.47
CA LEU A 179 34.44 -27.72 28.67
C LEU A 179 34.25 -27.01 27.34
N ALA A 180 33.02 -26.66 26.99
CA ALA A 180 32.72 -25.83 25.82
C ALA A 180 33.14 -24.36 26.06
N PRO A 181 33.28 -23.53 25.00
CA PRO A 181 33.61 -22.11 25.15
C PRO A 181 32.64 -21.33 26.04
N THR A 182 31.36 -21.73 26.09
CA THR A 182 30.31 -21.10 26.89
C THR A 182 30.06 -21.76 28.24
N ALA A 183 30.96 -22.66 28.70
CA ALA A 183 30.69 -23.49 29.86
C ALA A 183 30.44 -22.67 31.13
N PHE A 184 31.26 -21.66 31.45
CA PHE A 184 31.04 -20.77 32.60
C PHE A 184 31.15 -19.30 32.17
N MET A 185 30.01 -18.68 31.93
CA MET A 185 29.91 -17.28 31.49
C MET A 185 29.34 -16.39 32.59
N VAL A 186 30.16 -15.50 33.14
CA VAL A 186 29.83 -14.48 34.17
C VAL A 186 29.11 -15.07 35.39
N CYS A 187 29.75 -16.06 36.01
CA CYS A 187 29.23 -16.78 37.17
C CYS A 187 29.72 -16.13 38.48
N LYS A 188 29.38 -14.86 38.71
CA LYS A 188 29.95 -14.01 39.79
C LYS A 188 29.69 -14.49 41.23
N LYS A 189 28.72 -15.37 41.42
CA LYS A 189 28.40 -15.94 42.74
C LYS A 189 29.14 -17.25 43.03
N VAL A 190 29.91 -17.76 42.08
CA VAL A 190 30.75 -18.95 42.27
C VAL A 190 32.00 -18.54 43.02
N GLU A 191 32.28 -19.22 44.12
CA GLU A 191 33.45 -18.97 44.96
C GLU A 191 34.63 -19.79 44.46
N LYS A 192 34.57 -21.12 44.57
CA LYS A 192 35.64 -22.02 44.13
C LYS A 192 35.17 -22.92 42.99
N ILE A 193 36.07 -23.18 42.03
CA ILE A 193 35.87 -24.21 41.01
C ILE A 193 36.89 -25.33 41.16
N THR A 194 36.41 -26.56 41.28
CA THR A 194 37.23 -27.77 41.32
C THR A 194 37.16 -28.52 39.98
N LEU A 195 38.32 -28.73 39.34
CA LEU A 195 38.46 -29.50 38.10
C LEU A 195 38.73 -31.00 38.39
N PRO A 196 37.98 -31.94 37.77
CA PRO A 196 38.06 -33.38 38.03
C PRO A 196 39.30 -34.01 37.39
N SER A 197 39.55 -35.30 37.69
CA SER A 197 40.66 -36.04 37.07
C SER A 197 40.44 -36.34 35.58
N THR A 198 39.17 -36.40 35.18
CA THR A 198 38.71 -36.74 33.83
C THR A 198 38.76 -35.60 32.82
N LEU A 199 38.90 -34.34 33.26
CA LEU A 199 38.92 -33.18 32.37
C LEU A 199 40.26 -33.06 31.64
N THR A 200 40.26 -33.23 30.32
CA THR A 200 41.47 -33.20 29.49
C THR A 200 41.52 -32.00 28.54
N LYS A 201 40.38 -31.36 28.27
CA LYS A 201 40.28 -30.27 27.30
C LYS A 201 39.38 -29.13 27.83
N ILE A 202 39.84 -27.91 27.65
CA ILE A 202 39.01 -26.70 27.73
C ILE A 202 38.99 -26.12 26.33
N ASP A 203 37.83 -26.12 25.69
CA ASP A 203 37.70 -25.63 24.32
C ASP A 203 37.62 -24.10 24.34
N GLN A 204 38.71 -23.47 23.87
CA GLN A 204 38.87 -22.03 23.82
C GLN A 204 38.93 -21.51 22.38
N THR A 205 38.47 -22.31 21.42
CA THR A 205 38.51 -21.95 19.99
C THR A 205 37.66 -20.72 19.65
N LEU A 206 36.73 -20.35 20.52
CA LEU A 206 35.69 -19.37 20.21
C LEU A 206 35.44 -18.30 21.30
N SER A 207 35.70 -18.60 22.59
CA SER A 207 35.68 -17.75 23.80
C SER A 207 36.27 -18.57 24.97
N ALA A 208 36.65 -17.96 26.10
CA ALA A 208 37.12 -18.70 27.26
C ALA A 208 35.99 -19.36 28.04
N SER A 209 36.10 -20.68 28.25
CA SER A 209 35.17 -21.45 29.09
C SER A 209 34.99 -20.92 30.52
N PHE A 210 35.89 -20.06 30.99
CA PHE A 210 35.83 -19.40 32.29
C PHE A 210 35.89 -17.89 32.09
N PHE A 211 34.73 -17.29 31.86
CA PHE A 211 34.58 -15.86 31.65
C PHE A 211 34.03 -15.21 32.92
N ALA A 212 34.81 -14.38 33.61
CA ALA A 212 34.37 -13.66 34.81
C ALA A 212 33.86 -14.56 35.95
N VAL A 213 34.68 -15.53 36.39
CA VAL A 213 34.27 -16.56 37.35
C VAL A 213 35.25 -16.76 38.49
N GLY A 214 34.71 -17.05 39.68
CA GLY A 214 35.46 -17.64 40.78
C GLY A 214 36.38 -16.68 41.52
N THR A 215 36.75 -17.08 42.74
CA THR A 215 37.82 -16.52 43.55
C THR A 215 39.06 -17.42 43.55
N TRP A 216 38.88 -18.73 43.27
CA TRP A 216 39.93 -19.74 43.37
C TRP A 216 39.69 -20.98 42.49
N PHE A 217 40.73 -21.48 41.83
CA PHE A 217 40.73 -22.79 41.15
C PHE A 217 41.46 -23.86 41.97
N GLU A 218 40.82 -25.02 42.12
CA GLU A 218 41.44 -26.27 42.55
C GLU A 218 41.44 -27.27 41.40
N VAL A 219 42.53 -28.01 41.24
CA VAL A 219 42.64 -29.03 40.19
C VAL A 219 43.06 -30.33 40.85
N SER A 220 42.35 -31.42 40.52
CA SER A 220 42.72 -32.76 40.96
C SER A 220 44.20 -33.03 40.66
N THR A 221 44.93 -33.61 41.61
CA THR A 221 46.34 -33.95 41.42
C THR A 221 46.54 -34.96 40.28
N ALA A 222 45.52 -35.79 40.02
CA ALA A 222 45.47 -36.75 38.93
C ALA A 222 45.03 -36.13 37.58
N ASN A 223 44.66 -34.84 37.53
CA ASN A 223 44.30 -34.21 36.26
C ASN A 223 45.52 -34.18 35.31
N PRO A 224 45.37 -34.65 34.06
CA PRO A 224 46.48 -34.78 33.13
C PRO A 224 46.82 -33.48 32.37
N ALA A 225 45.91 -32.52 32.30
CA ALA A 225 46.00 -31.37 31.39
C ALA A 225 46.23 -30.02 32.09
N PHE A 226 45.79 -29.89 33.35
CA PHE A 226 45.80 -28.63 34.08
C PHE A 226 46.38 -28.76 35.49
N GLN A 227 46.72 -27.62 36.07
CA GLN A 227 47.08 -27.48 37.48
C GLN A 227 46.66 -26.10 38.00
N SER A 228 46.64 -25.94 39.32
CA SER A 228 46.45 -24.63 39.96
C SER A 228 47.78 -24.13 40.50
N ILE A 229 48.18 -22.92 40.13
CA ILE A 229 49.35 -22.22 40.68
C ILE A 229 48.81 -21.02 41.47
N ASN A 230 48.88 -21.08 42.80
CA ASN A 230 48.34 -20.04 43.69
C ASN A 230 46.88 -19.67 43.41
N GLY A 231 46.04 -20.66 43.10
CA GLY A 231 44.61 -20.43 42.82
C GLY A 231 44.30 -20.00 41.39
N VAL A 232 45.31 -19.81 40.54
CA VAL A 232 45.18 -19.49 39.11
C VAL A 232 45.28 -20.75 38.28
N LEU A 233 44.44 -20.90 37.25
CA LEU A 233 44.43 -22.10 36.42
C LEU A 233 45.52 -22.01 35.34
N CYS A 234 46.41 -23.00 35.32
CA CYS A 234 47.47 -23.13 34.34
C CYS A 234 47.46 -24.49 33.64
N SER A 235 48.14 -24.59 32.50
CA SER A 235 48.46 -25.88 31.87
C SER A 235 49.29 -26.76 32.81
N LYS A 236 49.25 -28.09 32.62
CA LYS A 236 49.96 -29.05 33.49
C LYS A 236 51.46 -28.80 33.59
N ASP A 237 52.09 -28.27 32.55
CA ASP A 237 53.50 -27.88 32.52
C ASP A 237 53.78 -26.48 33.11
N GLY A 238 52.73 -25.71 33.39
CA GLY A 238 52.80 -24.37 34.00
C GLY A 238 53.21 -23.26 33.04
N LYS A 239 53.24 -23.54 31.72
CA LYS A 239 53.67 -22.60 30.68
C LYS A 239 52.58 -21.67 30.17
N THR A 240 51.32 -22.08 30.28
CA THR A 240 50.18 -21.26 29.83
C THR A 240 49.30 -20.93 31.03
N LEU A 241 49.06 -19.64 31.27
CA LEU A 241 48.02 -19.18 32.18
C LEU A 241 46.69 -19.27 31.43
N VAL A 242 45.86 -20.22 31.84
CA VAL A 242 44.61 -20.55 31.15
C VAL A 242 43.51 -19.58 31.52
N THR A 243 43.33 -19.29 32.82
CA THR A 243 42.40 -18.27 33.31
C THR A 243 42.78 -17.81 34.71
N PHE A 244 42.54 -16.53 34.99
CA PHE A 244 42.71 -15.86 36.27
C PHE A 244 41.34 -15.66 36.93
N PRO A 245 41.18 -16.01 38.23
CA PRO A 245 39.90 -15.82 38.93
C PRO A 245 39.46 -14.36 38.91
N ALA A 246 38.21 -14.09 38.52
CA ALA A 246 37.70 -12.72 38.43
C ALA A 246 37.70 -12.01 39.79
N HIS A 247 37.38 -12.76 40.85
CA HIS A 247 37.34 -12.33 42.24
C HIS A 247 38.56 -12.86 43.02
N TYR A 248 39.76 -12.82 42.42
CA TYR A 248 40.98 -13.37 43.02
C TYR A 248 41.23 -12.88 44.44
N ALA A 249 41.65 -13.78 45.33
CA ALA A 249 41.96 -13.49 46.73
C ALA A 249 42.83 -12.22 46.90
N LYS A 250 42.22 -11.08 47.27
CA LYS A 250 42.85 -9.75 47.28
C LYS A 250 44.11 -9.69 48.14
N GLU A 251 44.14 -10.48 49.22
CA GLU A 251 45.26 -10.62 50.14
C GLU A 251 46.49 -11.30 49.53
N LYS A 252 46.36 -11.89 48.34
CA LYS A 252 47.46 -12.48 47.56
C LYS A 252 48.11 -11.49 46.59
N LEU A 253 47.51 -10.32 46.40
CA LEU A 253 48.08 -9.24 45.59
C LEU A 253 48.95 -8.34 46.48
N THR A 254 50.09 -7.91 45.94
CA THR A 254 50.95 -6.92 46.63
C THR A 254 50.61 -5.55 46.09
N ASP A 255 49.96 -4.69 46.87
CA ASP A 255 49.50 -3.36 46.45
C ASP A 255 48.64 -3.38 45.17
N GLY A 256 47.79 -4.40 45.02
CA GLY A 256 46.97 -4.62 43.82
C GLY A 256 47.75 -5.07 42.58
N LYS A 257 49.07 -5.30 42.69
CA LYS A 257 49.92 -5.84 41.63
C LYS A 257 49.88 -7.37 41.62
N TYR A 258 49.69 -7.95 40.43
CA TYR A 258 49.90 -9.36 40.15
C TYR A 258 51.14 -9.55 39.28
N THR A 259 52.07 -10.38 39.74
CA THR A 259 53.26 -10.78 38.96
C THR A 259 53.03 -12.17 38.40
N VAL A 260 53.05 -12.30 37.08
CA VAL A 260 52.88 -13.59 36.41
C VAL A 260 54.02 -14.54 36.80
N PRO A 261 53.73 -15.81 37.17
CA PRO A 261 54.77 -16.78 37.54
C PRO A 261 55.84 -16.93 36.46
N ALA A 262 57.10 -17.10 36.86
CA ALA A 262 58.24 -17.16 35.93
C ALA A 262 58.18 -18.32 34.92
N SER A 263 57.41 -19.37 35.20
CA SER A 263 57.19 -20.49 34.28
C SER A 263 56.23 -20.18 33.14
N VAL A 264 55.39 -19.15 33.28
CA VAL A 264 54.32 -18.83 32.32
C VAL A 264 54.89 -18.03 31.15
N GLU A 265 54.87 -18.66 29.98
CA GLU A 265 55.32 -18.11 28.71
C GLU A 265 54.15 -17.50 27.90
N THR A 266 52.92 -17.97 28.10
CA THR A 266 51.74 -17.52 27.35
C THR A 266 50.59 -17.13 28.28
N ILE A 267 50.00 -15.95 28.05
CA ILE A 267 48.70 -15.57 28.61
C ILE A 267 47.64 -15.84 27.56
N ASN A 268 46.71 -16.72 27.90
CA ASN A 268 45.70 -17.20 26.97
C ASN A 268 44.58 -16.18 26.74
N SER A 269 43.73 -16.43 25.74
CA SER A 269 42.62 -15.53 25.39
C SER A 269 41.65 -15.42 26.56
N GLU A 270 41.20 -14.19 26.85
CA GLU A 270 40.27 -13.86 27.95
C GLU A 270 40.72 -14.35 29.34
N ALA A 271 42.03 -14.60 29.53
CA ALA A 271 42.53 -15.13 30.78
C ALA A 271 42.25 -14.20 31.98
N PHE A 272 42.37 -12.88 31.79
CA PHE A 272 42.01 -11.86 32.77
C PHE A 272 40.71 -11.17 32.36
N CYS A 273 39.59 -11.87 32.50
CA CYS A 273 38.28 -11.36 32.13
C CYS A 273 37.46 -10.84 33.33
N GLN A 274 36.89 -9.62 33.23
CA GLN A 274 36.09 -8.94 34.25
C GLN A 274 36.70 -9.01 35.65
N THR A 275 38.02 -8.85 35.77
CA THR A 275 38.68 -8.85 37.08
C THR A 275 38.15 -7.70 37.94
N GLU A 276 38.14 -7.91 39.25
CA GLU A 276 37.69 -6.90 40.20
C GLU A 276 38.58 -5.64 40.22
N ASP A 277 38.02 -4.57 40.80
CA ASP A 277 38.59 -3.23 40.82
C ASP A 277 39.93 -3.09 41.57
N TYR A 278 40.31 -4.09 42.35
CA TYR A 278 41.55 -4.13 43.12
C TYR A 278 42.76 -4.72 42.36
N LEU A 279 42.58 -5.34 41.18
CA LEU A 279 43.72 -5.72 40.33
C LEU A 279 44.24 -4.49 39.58
N LYS A 280 45.20 -3.79 40.18
CA LYS A 280 45.72 -2.49 39.71
C LYS A 280 46.83 -2.58 38.67
N ALA A 281 47.69 -3.58 38.77
CA ALA A 281 48.83 -3.71 37.86
C ALA A 281 49.15 -5.16 37.55
N VAL A 282 49.60 -5.43 36.32
CA VAL A 282 50.08 -6.75 35.90
C VAL A 282 51.48 -6.66 35.31
N ASP A 283 52.34 -7.55 35.77
CA ASP A 283 53.74 -7.64 35.35
C ASP A 283 53.98 -8.89 34.51
N LEU A 284 54.32 -8.68 33.23
CA LEU A 284 54.51 -9.71 32.22
C LEU A 284 55.99 -9.98 31.93
N SER A 285 56.87 -9.74 32.90
CA SER A 285 58.34 -9.82 32.73
C SER A 285 58.87 -11.12 32.09
N ASN A 286 58.20 -12.25 32.30
CA ASN A 286 58.61 -13.57 31.79
C ASN A 286 57.73 -14.12 30.66
N THR A 287 56.71 -13.37 30.26
CA THR A 287 55.76 -13.77 29.22
C THR A 287 56.33 -13.49 27.83
N LYS A 288 56.02 -14.36 26.87
CA LYS A 288 56.37 -14.23 25.45
C LYS A 288 55.17 -13.82 24.59
N THR A 289 54.02 -14.45 24.86
CA THR A 289 52.82 -14.31 24.03
C THR A 289 51.62 -13.87 24.85
N LEU A 290 50.89 -12.88 24.34
CA LEU A 290 49.56 -12.49 24.82
C LEU A 290 48.56 -12.80 23.71
N GLU A 291 47.67 -13.75 23.95
CA GLU A 291 46.62 -14.12 23.00
C GLU A 291 45.53 -13.02 22.89
N LYS A 292 44.61 -13.17 21.92
CA LYS A 292 43.54 -12.19 21.68
C LYS A 292 42.70 -12.03 22.93
N GLU A 293 42.37 -10.80 23.29
CA GLU A 293 41.49 -10.50 24.43
C GLU A 293 42.02 -11.02 25.77
N ALA A 294 43.32 -11.30 25.91
CA ALA A 294 43.96 -11.81 27.13
C ALA A 294 43.55 -11.06 28.41
N PHE A 295 43.34 -9.75 28.30
CA PHE A 295 42.76 -8.87 29.30
C PHE A 295 41.49 -8.25 28.72
N ASN A 296 40.32 -8.74 29.16
CA ASN A 296 39.03 -8.25 28.69
C ASN A 296 38.23 -7.73 29.88
N TRP A 297 37.85 -6.46 29.88
CA TRP A 297 37.16 -5.84 31.02
C TRP A 297 37.92 -5.97 32.36
N ALA A 298 39.25 -5.90 32.38
CA ALA A 298 40.00 -5.89 33.63
C ALA A 298 39.72 -4.57 34.40
N ASN A 299 38.70 -4.58 35.27
CA ASN A 299 38.01 -3.35 35.72
C ASN A 299 38.89 -2.44 36.57
N GLY A 300 39.83 -3.02 37.31
CA GLY A 300 40.77 -2.30 38.15
C GLY A 300 42.12 -1.97 37.51
N LEU A 301 42.39 -2.48 36.30
CA LEU A 301 43.74 -2.51 35.74
C LEU A 301 44.15 -1.12 35.26
N GLU A 302 45.12 -0.51 35.95
CA GLU A 302 45.60 0.85 35.69
C GLU A 302 46.90 0.87 34.88
N SER A 303 47.76 -0.15 35.04
CA SER A 303 49.04 -0.23 34.33
C SER A 303 49.50 -1.65 34.05
N VAL A 304 50.26 -1.82 32.97
CA VAL A 304 50.83 -3.12 32.55
C VAL A 304 52.29 -2.95 32.17
N THR A 305 53.15 -3.86 32.65
CA THR A 305 54.56 -3.92 32.24
C THR A 305 54.77 -4.98 31.17
N ILE A 306 55.21 -4.56 29.99
CA ILE A 306 55.58 -5.42 28.85
C ILE A 306 57.06 -5.77 28.99
N GLY A 307 57.34 -7.00 29.42
CA GLY A 307 58.70 -7.48 29.69
C GLY A 307 59.56 -7.64 28.44
N ARG A 308 60.89 -7.76 28.63
CA ARG A 308 61.88 -7.97 27.56
C ARG A 308 61.61 -9.15 26.61
N TYR A 309 60.86 -10.17 27.06
CA TYR A 309 60.59 -11.38 26.28
C TYR A 309 59.27 -11.34 25.52
N VAL A 310 58.40 -10.35 25.76
CA VAL A 310 57.13 -10.24 25.06
C VAL A 310 57.40 -9.91 23.60
N SER A 311 57.05 -10.84 22.72
CA SER A 311 57.33 -10.75 21.28
C SER A 311 56.10 -10.98 20.41
N ASP A 312 54.96 -11.31 21.00
CA ASP A 312 53.73 -11.60 20.27
C ASP A 312 52.51 -11.16 21.07
N ILE A 313 52.08 -9.92 20.87
CA ILE A 313 50.83 -9.36 21.38
C ILE A 313 49.80 -9.47 20.27
N LYS A 314 48.85 -10.40 20.42
CA LYS A 314 47.74 -10.53 19.48
C LYS A 314 46.80 -9.33 19.57
N GLY A 315 46.14 -9.04 18.47
CA GLY A 315 45.23 -7.90 18.39
C GLY A 315 44.09 -7.97 19.40
N GLY A 316 43.80 -6.83 20.01
CA GLY A 316 42.84 -6.73 21.10
C GLY A 316 43.24 -7.48 22.37
N ALA A 317 44.52 -7.75 22.65
CA ALA A 317 44.94 -8.38 23.91
C ALA A 317 44.45 -7.62 25.16
N PHE A 318 44.13 -6.32 25.04
CA PHE A 318 43.55 -5.48 26.09
C PHE A 318 42.26 -4.83 25.58
N LEU A 319 41.11 -5.43 25.88
CA LEU A 319 39.80 -4.93 25.49
C LEU A 319 39.08 -4.30 26.68
N SER A 320 38.53 -3.10 26.46
CA SER A 320 37.61 -2.43 27.39
C SER A 320 38.08 -2.41 28.86
N CYS A 321 39.35 -2.16 29.13
CA CYS A 321 39.87 -2.02 30.49
C CYS A 321 39.64 -0.58 30.99
N PRO A 322 38.54 -0.26 31.70
CA PRO A 322 38.00 1.10 31.78
C PRO A 322 38.92 2.13 32.47
N VAL A 323 39.93 1.68 33.20
CA VAL A 323 40.87 2.54 33.95
C VAL A 323 42.33 2.35 33.54
N LEU A 324 42.61 1.60 32.46
CA LEU A 324 43.97 1.34 31.97
C LEU A 324 44.56 2.59 31.34
N LYS A 325 45.54 3.19 32.03
CA LYS A 325 46.16 4.47 31.66
C LYS A 325 47.52 4.32 31.01
N ARG A 326 48.23 3.22 31.28
CA ARG A 326 49.63 3.09 30.89
C ARG A 326 50.10 1.68 30.54
N PHE A 327 50.84 1.59 29.44
CA PHE A 327 51.77 0.51 29.17
C PHE A 327 53.22 0.98 29.41
N THR A 328 53.99 0.19 30.14
CA THR A 328 55.44 0.37 30.30
C THR A 328 56.15 -0.74 29.54
N VAL A 329 56.96 -0.41 28.54
CA VAL A 329 57.73 -1.40 27.77
C VAL A 329 59.17 -1.42 28.25
N ASP A 330 59.69 -2.60 28.58
CA ASP A 330 61.09 -2.83 28.95
C ASP A 330 62.03 -2.30 27.84
N GLU A 331 63.04 -1.53 28.21
CA GLU A 331 64.01 -0.94 27.27
C GLU A 331 64.74 -2.01 26.42
N ASN A 332 64.91 -3.21 27.00
CA ASN A 332 65.56 -4.35 26.38
C ASN A 332 64.58 -5.23 25.57
N ASN A 333 63.30 -4.86 25.47
CA ASN A 333 62.38 -5.54 24.56
C ASN A 333 62.83 -5.30 23.11
N VAL A 334 63.01 -6.39 22.36
CA VAL A 334 63.51 -6.35 20.97
C VAL A 334 62.39 -6.22 19.93
N THR A 335 61.13 -6.40 20.31
CA THR A 335 59.97 -6.46 19.42
C THR A 335 59.12 -5.19 19.49
N TYR A 336 58.95 -4.65 20.69
CA TYR A 336 58.08 -3.51 20.97
C TYR A 336 58.85 -2.34 21.58
N SER A 337 58.27 -1.16 21.47
CA SER A 337 58.73 0.05 22.16
C SER A 337 57.53 0.79 22.77
N GLY A 338 57.75 1.50 23.87
CA GLY A 338 56.74 2.34 24.50
C GLY A 338 56.97 3.80 24.13
N LYS A 339 55.91 4.52 23.75
CA LYS A 339 55.93 5.97 23.53
C LYS A 339 54.63 6.58 24.01
N ASP A 340 54.70 7.60 24.88
CA ASP A 340 53.54 8.27 25.46
C ASP A 340 52.50 7.30 26.05
N ASP A 341 53.00 6.30 26.79
CA ASP A 341 52.21 5.22 27.42
C ASP A 341 51.52 4.24 26.45
N ILE A 342 51.80 4.31 25.14
CA ILE A 342 51.26 3.49 24.05
C ILE A 342 52.32 2.50 23.54
N ILE A 343 51.89 1.31 23.10
CA ILE A 343 52.78 0.28 22.54
C ILE A 343 52.90 0.44 21.03
N TYR A 344 54.14 0.48 20.55
CA TYR A 344 54.51 0.47 19.13
C TYR A 344 55.39 -0.74 18.82
N SER A 345 55.50 -1.11 17.54
CA SER A 345 56.60 -1.96 17.08
C SER A 345 57.96 -1.32 17.42
N LYS A 346 59.04 -2.10 17.50
CA LYS A 346 60.37 -1.58 17.85
C LYS A 346 60.84 -0.48 16.89
N ASN A 347 60.47 -0.58 15.62
CA ASN A 347 60.76 0.41 14.58
C ASN A 347 59.71 1.55 14.49
N GLN A 348 58.66 1.53 15.32
CA GLN A 348 57.55 2.50 15.38
C GLN A 348 56.70 2.63 14.10
N GLU A 349 56.86 1.73 13.12
CA GLU A 349 56.03 1.69 11.92
C GLU A 349 54.61 1.18 12.20
N LYS A 350 54.36 0.50 13.33
CA LYS A 350 53.04 -0.05 13.70
C LYS A 350 52.63 0.43 15.09
N LEU A 351 51.43 0.97 15.21
CA LEU A 351 50.78 1.24 16.50
C LEU A 351 50.02 -0.02 16.93
N ILE A 352 50.47 -0.61 18.04
CA ILE A 352 49.98 -1.92 18.49
C ILE A 352 48.75 -1.75 19.38
N LEU A 353 48.86 -0.95 20.45
CA LEU A 353 47.80 -0.80 21.46
C LEU A 353 47.90 0.53 22.19
N CYS A 354 46.76 1.21 22.33
CA CYS A 354 46.55 2.37 23.18
C CYS A 354 45.84 1.98 24.48
N PRO A 355 46.24 2.51 25.66
CA PRO A 355 45.45 2.38 26.87
C PRO A 355 44.05 2.96 26.68
N THR A 356 43.03 2.21 27.08
CA THR A 356 41.60 2.57 26.96
C THR A 356 41.25 3.84 27.72
N ALA A 357 41.80 4.04 28.92
CA ALA A 357 41.54 5.22 29.76
C ALA A 357 42.48 6.39 29.47
N LYS A 358 43.25 6.36 28.37
CA LYS A 358 44.01 7.52 27.91
C LYS A 358 43.02 8.55 27.37
N GLU A 359 43.08 9.77 27.88
CA GLU A 359 42.14 10.85 27.56
C GLU A 359 42.79 11.96 26.73
N GLY A 360 41.93 12.81 26.14
CA GLY A 360 42.35 14.02 25.44
C GLY A 360 42.60 13.79 23.95
N LYS A 361 43.61 14.50 23.42
CA LYS A 361 44.03 14.44 22.02
C LYS A 361 45.32 13.62 21.91
N TYR A 362 45.42 12.81 20.85
CA TYR A 362 46.66 12.11 20.52
C TYR A 362 47.10 12.37 19.07
N ASP A 363 48.39 12.64 18.89
CA ASP A 363 49.03 12.79 17.58
C ASP A 363 49.83 11.51 17.30
N ILE A 364 49.36 10.67 16.37
CA ILE A 364 50.12 9.49 15.97
C ILE A 364 51.40 9.97 15.25
N PRO A 365 52.60 9.50 15.62
CA PRO A 365 53.86 9.97 15.05
C PRO A 365 53.97 9.75 13.53
N GLU A 366 54.59 10.71 12.84
CA GLU A 366 54.96 10.53 11.43
C GLU A 366 55.94 9.36 11.28
N GLY A 367 55.77 8.56 10.22
CA GLY A 367 56.47 7.30 10.01
C GLY A 367 55.68 6.07 10.46
N THR A 368 54.62 6.22 11.26
CA THR A 368 53.68 5.13 11.53
C THR A 368 52.88 4.81 10.26
N LYS A 369 52.90 3.53 9.86
CA LYS A 369 52.29 2.99 8.64
C LYS A 369 50.99 2.25 8.91
N SER A 370 50.80 1.64 10.07
CA SER A 370 49.55 0.95 10.41
C SER A 370 49.08 1.20 11.85
N VAL A 371 47.77 1.24 12.02
CA VAL A 371 47.07 1.04 13.30
C VAL A 371 46.54 -0.38 13.31
N GLU A 372 47.02 -1.21 14.23
CA GLU A 372 46.67 -2.65 14.27
C GLU A 372 45.23 -2.87 14.79
N GLU A 373 44.70 -4.09 14.58
CA GLU A 373 43.33 -4.44 14.96
C GLU A 373 43.06 -4.15 16.46
N LYS A 374 41.91 -3.53 16.76
CA LYS A 374 41.47 -3.15 18.11
C LYS A 374 42.44 -2.24 18.88
N ALA A 375 43.38 -1.55 18.22
CA ALA A 375 44.42 -0.76 18.89
C ALA A 375 43.89 0.40 19.77
N PHE A 376 42.77 1.02 19.40
CA PHE A 376 42.07 2.07 20.16
C PHE A 376 40.67 1.64 20.58
N TYR A 377 40.39 0.34 20.65
CA TYR A 377 39.06 -0.14 21.00
C TYR A 377 38.60 0.42 22.35
N ASN A 378 37.41 1.03 22.40
CA ASN A 378 36.86 1.68 23.59
C ASN A 378 37.82 2.71 24.21
N SER A 379 38.53 3.46 23.36
CA SER A 379 39.44 4.52 23.80
C SER A 379 38.65 5.77 24.24
N HIS A 380 39.07 6.35 25.37
CA HIS A 380 38.55 7.62 25.89
C HIS A 380 39.21 8.86 25.24
N LEU A 381 40.02 8.68 24.20
CA LEU A 381 40.53 9.79 23.40
C LEU A 381 39.38 10.46 22.64
N LYS A 382 39.33 11.79 22.70
CA LYS A 382 38.32 12.60 22.00
C LYS A 382 38.72 12.94 20.57
N LYS A 383 40.02 12.93 20.29
CA LYS A 383 40.58 13.23 18.97
C LYS A 383 41.88 12.47 18.73
N VAL A 384 42.01 11.87 17.55
CA VAL A 384 43.24 11.25 17.07
C VAL A 384 43.60 11.88 15.73
N ASN A 385 44.82 12.39 15.65
CA ASN A 385 45.38 12.92 14.40
C ASN A 385 46.18 11.81 13.70
N PHE A 386 45.81 11.51 12.46
CA PHE A 386 46.47 10.50 11.62
C PHE A 386 47.63 11.12 10.82
N PRO A 387 48.81 10.49 10.76
CA PRO A 387 49.95 11.00 10.00
C PRO A 387 49.79 10.73 8.51
N SER A 388 50.51 11.49 7.68
CA SER A 388 50.47 11.28 6.23
C SER A 388 51.03 9.92 5.80
N SER A 389 51.96 9.37 6.59
CA SER A 389 52.55 8.04 6.39
C SER A 389 51.60 6.86 6.62
N LEU A 390 50.39 7.07 7.15
CA LEU A 390 49.49 5.96 7.50
C LEU A 390 48.93 5.29 6.24
N GLU A 391 49.10 3.97 6.15
CA GLU A 391 48.66 3.14 5.03
C GLU A 391 47.46 2.24 5.37
N SER A 392 47.28 1.86 6.65
CA SER A 392 46.14 1.03 7.07
C SER A 392 45.61 1.28 8.48
N ILE A 393 44.31 1.05 8.65
CA ILE A 393 43.61 1.00 9.95
C ILE A 393 42.95 -0.38 10.07
N GLY A 394 43.30 -1.14 11.10
CA GLY A 394 42.83 -2.51 11.28
C GLY A 394 41.37 -2.63 11.73
N ASN A 395 40.88 -3.86 11.79
CA ASN A 395 39.50 -4.18 12.20
C ASN A 395 39.21 -3.70 13.62
N GLU A 396 38.01 -3.15 13.83
CA GLU A 396 37.53 -2.64 15.12
C GLU A 396 38.48 -1.65 15.83
N SER A 397 39.41 -1.01 15.09
CA SER A 397 40.49 -0.23 15.69
C SER A 397 40.00 0.85 16.64
N PHE A 398 38.91 1.53 16.32
CA PHE A 398 38.31 2.61 17.13
C PHE A 398 36.89 2.25 17.61
N ARG A 399 36.45 0.99 17.50
CA ARG A 399 35.09 0.62 17.88
C ARG A 399 34.79 1.02 19.34
N PHE A 400 33.60 1.56 19.60
CA PHE A 400 33.18 2.09 20.91
C PHE A 400 34.01 3.28 21.45
N SER A 401 34.85 3.92 20.63
CA SER A 401 35.67 5.04 21.09
C SER A 401 34.85 6.32 21.26
N TYR A 402 35.38 7.23 22.08
CA TYR A 402 34.76 8.52 22.42
C TYR A 402 35.23 9.62 21.46
N LEU A 403 35.57 9.25 20.22
CA LEU A 403 36.00 10.18 19.19
C LEU A 403 34.85 11.13 18.84
N GLU A 404 35.12 12.43 18.87
CA GLU A 404 34.14 13.47 18.53
C GLU A 404 34.23 13.89 17.06
N GLN A 405 35.41 13.74 16.45
CA GLN A 405 35.74 14.16 15.08
C GLN A 405 36.68 13.16 14.41
N LEU A 406 36.56 13.03 13.08
CA LEU A 406 37.40 12.18 12.25
C LEU A 406 37.89 12.96 11.02
N ASP A 407 39.20 13.02 10.85
CA ASP A 407 39.87 13.64 9.71
C ASP A 407 41.09 12.79 9.31
N PHE A 408 41.09 12.25 8.10
CA PHE A 408 42.18 11.43 7.57
C PHE A 408 43.32 12.26 6.92
N GLY A 409 43.16 13.58 6.81
CA GLY A 409 44.13 14.52 6.24
C GLY A 409 44.14 14.57 4.71
N GLU A 410 44.48 15.74 4.15
CA GLU A 410 44.49 15.98 2.69
C GLU A 410 45.55 15.17 1.92
N ASN A 411 46.68 14.85 2.57
CA ASN A 411 47.79 14.09 1.98
C ASN A 411 47.85 12.65 2.51
N SER A 412 46.70 12.04 2.74
CA SER A 412 46.62 10.68 3.26
C SER A 412 47.21 9.66 2.28
N HIS A 413 48.01 8.71 2.79
CA HIS A 413 48.43 7.52 2.05
C HIS A 413 47.59 6.28 2.41
N LEU A 414 46.45 6.47 3.09
CA LEU A 414 45.61 5.40 3.61
C LEU A 414 45.02 4.57 2.46
N LYS A 415 45.26 3.26 2.47
CA LYS A 415 44.80 2.30 1.45
C LYS A 415 43.72 1.36 1.97
N HIS A 416 43.78 0.98 3.25
CA HIS A 416 42.89 -0.03 3.84
C HIS A 416 42.27 0.47 5.14
N ILE A 417 40.95 0.30 5.26
CA ILE A 417 40.20 0.51 6.50
C ILE A 417 39.43 -0.77 6.81
N GLY A 418 39.76 -1.38 7.94
CA GLY A 418 39.21 -2.64 8.40
C GLY A 418 37.74 -2.57 8.82
N SER A 419 37.14 -3.75 8.95
CA SER A 419 35.71 -3.89 9.28
C SER A 419 35.40 -3.32 10.66
N VAL A 420 34.23 -2.67 10.79
CA VAL A 420 33.73 -2.14 12.07
C VAL A 420 34.69 -1.10 12.71
N ALA A 421 35.59 -0.48 11.93
CA ALA A 421 36.70 0.28 12.50
C ALA A 421 36.26 1.46 13.38
N PHE A 422 35.15 2.14 13.04
CA PHE A 422 34.64 3.31 13.77
C PHE A 422 33.20 3.13 14.27
N SER A 423 32.67 1.90 14.26
CA SER A 423 31.31 1.63 14.72
C SER A 423 31.15 1.94 16.22
N ASP A 424 29.94 2.31 16.61
CA ASP A 424 29.59 2.68 17.98
C ASP A 424 30.42 3.85 18.55
N CYS A 425 31.09 4.65 17.71
CA CYS A 425 31.61 5.96 18.10
C CYS A 425 30.45 6.95 18.20
N LYS A 426 29.70 6.88 19.30
CA LYS A 426 28.40 7.58 19.48
C LYS A 426 28.51 9.10 19.58
N ASP A 427 29.71 9.60 19.79
CA ASP A 427 30.02 11.03 19.85
C ASP A 427 30.60 11.54 18.52
N LEU A 428 30.87 10.66 17.55
CA LEU A 428 31.43 11.01 16.26
C LEU A 428 30.37 11.68 15.39
N THR A 429 30.60 12.95 15.05
CA THR A 429 29.64 13.82 14.34
C THR A 429 30.31 14.54 13.17
N GLY A 430 29.51 15.26 12.38
CA GLY A 430 30.00 16.16 11.34
C GLY A 430 30.13 15.50 9.96
N ASN A 431 31.14 15.91 9.20
CA ASN A 431 31.38 15.47 7.83
C ASN A 431 32.69 14.68 7.77
N VAL A 432 32.69 13.55 7.09
CA VAL A 432 33.88 12.71 6.90
C VAL A 432 34.13 12.49 5.43
N THR A 433 35.37 12.70 5.01
CA THR A 433 35.83 12.39 3.64
C THR A 433 36.69 11.14 3.67
N ILE A 434 36.28 10.08 2.96
CA ILE A 434 37.12 8.91 2.70
C ILE A 434 38.15 9.29 1.60
N PRO A 435 39.46 9.24 1.90
CA PRO A 435 40.50 9.66 0.95
C PRO A 435 40.51 8.86 -0.35
N ALA A 436 40.94 9.49 -1.44
CA ALA A 436 40.98 8.85 -2.77
C ALA A 436 41.95 7.66 -2.84
N THR A 437 42.92 7.61 -1.93
CA THR A 437 43.90 6.53 -1.81
C THR A 437 43.32 5.24 -1.25
N VAL A 438 42.14 5.29 -0.61
CA VAL A 438 41.51 4.11 -0.01
C VAL A 438 41.05 3.16 -1.12
N GLU A 439 41.63 1.97 -1.13
CA GLU A 439 41.35 0.89 -2.07
C GLU A 439 40.29 -0.06 -1.49
N VAL A 440 40.30 -0.25 -0.16
CA VAL A 440 39.39 -1.14 0.55
C VAL A 440 38.89 -0.45 1.82
N ALA A 441 37.57 -0.34 1.94
CA ALA A 441 36.87 -0.06 3.19
C ALA A 441 35.90 -1.24 3.44
N GLU A 442 36.15 -1.99 4.52
CA GLU A 442 35.35 -3.16 4.86
C GLU A 442 34.00 -2.77 5.52
N GLY A 443 33.17 -3.77 5.81
CA GLY A 443 31.77 -3.58 6.23
C GLY A 443 31.58 -2.86 7.56
N GLN A 444 30.39 -2.29 7.75
CA GLN A 444 29.92 -1.70 9.01
C GLN A 444 30.77 -0.56 9.57
N LEU A 445 31.46 0.18 8.70
CA LEU A 445 32.53 1.11 9.06
C LEU A 445 32.11 2.14 10.14
N PHE A 446 30.90 2.69 10.03
CA PHE A 446 30.41 3.80 10.85
C PHE A 446 29.04 3.54 11.53
N ASN A 447 28.67 2.27 11.73
CA ASN A 447 27.38 1.93 12.35
C ASN A 447 27.18 2.66 13.68
N TYR A 448 25.97 3.17 13.91
CA TYR A 448 25.57 3.85 15.15
C TYR A 448 26.40 5.10 15.50
N THR A 449 26.98 5.76 14.49
CA THR A 449 27.59 7.10 14.63
C THR A 449 26.56 8.20 14.37
N LYS A 450 26.94 9.46 14.64
CA LYS A 450 26.12 10.66 14.39
C LYS A 450 26.69 11.51 13.25
N ILE A 451 27.42 10.90 12.33
CA ILE A 451 27.96 11.58 11.14
C ILE A 451 26.79 11.98 10.24
N SER A 452 26.77 13.24 9.79
CA SER A 452 25.69 13.80 8.97
C SER A 452 25.97 13.76 7.47
N SER A 453 27.25 13.72 7.08
CA SER A 453 27.66 13.64 5.67
C SER A 453 28.89 12.76 5.47
N ILE A 454 28.84 11.88 4.47
CA ILE A 454 29.99 11.12 3.99
C ILE A 454 30.34 11.57 2.57
N HIS A 455 31.62 11.87 2.35
CA HIS A 455 32.19 12.19 1.05
C HIS A 455 33.16 11.08 0.63
N ILE A 456 33.06 10.63 -0.61
CA ILE A 456 34.06 9.80 -1.28
C ILE A 456 34.86 10.72 -2.19
N ALA A 457 36.15 10.90 -1.87
CA ALA A 457 37.00 11.87 -2.56
C ALA A 457 37.13 11.59 -4.06
N ALA A 458 37.33 12.65 -4.84
CA ALA A 458 37.54 12.55 -6.29
C ALA A 458 38.78 11.69 -6.63
N GLY A 459 38.64 10.81 -7.61
CA GLY A 459 39.67 9.83 -7.98
C GLY A 459 39.72 8.62 -7.06
N SER A 460 38.69 8.38 -6.23
CA SER A 460 38.66 7.25 -5.31
C SER A 460 38.86 5.90 -6.00
N LYS A 461 39.72 5.09 -5.38
CA LYS A 461 40.03 3.71 -5.79
C LYS A 461 39.09 2.67 -5.19
N LEU A 462 38.16 3.08 -4.33
CA LEU A 462 37.23 2.17 -3.66
C LEU A 462 36.35 1.44 -4.68
N LYS A 463 36.42 0.11 -4.67
CA LYS A 463 35.69 -0.74 -5.62
C LYS A 463 34.26 -1.07 -5.20
N GLN A 464 34.00 -1.12 -3.91
CA GLN A 464 32.70 -1.50 -3.38
C GLN A 464 32.36 -0.74 -2.11
N ILE A 465 31.08 -0.46 -1.91
CA ILE A 465 30.55 -0.24 -0.56
C ILE A 465 30.25 -1.63 -0.01
N ALA A 466 30.99 -2.04 1.02
CA ALA A 466 30.89 -3.39 1.58
C ALA A 466 29.54 -3.65 2.27
N TRP A 467 29.30 -4.93 2.61
CA TRP A 467 28.12 -5.35 3.38
C TRP A 467 27.92 -4.47 4.63
N GLY A 468 26.73 -3.90 4.76
CA GLY A 468 26.39 -3.02 5.89
C GLY A 468 27.31 -1.80 6.03
N GLY A 469 28.01 -1.36 4.97
CA GLY A 469 29.09 -0.36 5.06
C GLY A 469 28.76 0.90 5.86
N PHE A 470 27.53 1.40 5.73
CA PHE A 470 27.01 2.62 6.36
C PHE A 470 25.65 2.38 7.05
N MET A 471 25.31 1.15 7.43
CA MET A 471 24.01 0.84 8.01
C MET A 471 23.80 1.48 9.40
N TYR A 472 22.55 1.80 9.72
CA TYR A 472 22.11 2.37 11.00
C TYR A 472 22.83 3.66 11.38
N MET A 473 23.15 4.50 10.39
CA MET A 473 23.62 5.87 10.59
C MET A 473 22.41 6.82 10.66
N GLY A 474 21.71 6.82 11.80
CA GLY A 474 20.44 7.55 11.98
C GLY A 474 20.49 9.07 11.75
N GLU A 475 21.69 9.67 11.70
CA GLU A 475 21.90 11.09 11.40
C GLU A 475 22.45 11.36 9.98
N LEU A 476 22.72 10.32 9.17
CA LEU A 476 23.26 10.49 7.82
C LEU A 476 22.22 11.13 6.90
N GLU A 477 22.49 12.36 6.44
CA GLU A 477 21.63 13.07 5.51
C GLU A 477 22.11 12.97 4.05
N GLN A 478 23.43 12.86 3.85
CA GLN A 478 24.09 12.97 2.55
C GLN A 478 25.22 11.96 2.39
N PHE A 479 25.23 11.30 1.22
CA PHE A 479 26.34 10.48 0.75
C PHE A 479 26.76 10.99 -0.63
N ILE A 480 28.00 11.49 -0.75
CA ILE A 480 28.45 12.30 -1.89
C ILE A 480 29.72 11.70 -2.50
N PHE A 481 29.77 11.65 -3.82
CA PHE A 481 31.01 11.40 -4.58
C PHE A 481 31.53 12.74 -5.12
N ASP A 482 32.73 13.16 -4.71
CA ASP A 482 33.26 14.49 -5.05
C ASP A 482 33.77 14.58 -6.51
N GLY A 483 33.73 13.47 -7.26
CA GLY A 483 34.15 13.41 -8.65
C GLY A 483 34.12 11.99 -9.22
N GLU A 484 34.92 11.75 -10.25
CA GLU A 484 35.10 10.40 -10.81
C GLU A 484 35.59 9.42 -9.74
N ASN A 485 35.08 8.20 -9.78
CA ASN A 485 35.41 7.15 -8.81
C ASN A 485 35.40 5.78 -9.48
N SER A 486 35.97 4.79 -8.79
CA SER A 486 36.14 3.41 -9.28
C SER A 486 35.09 2.43 -8.73
N LEU A 487 33.95 2.93 -8.23
CA LEU A 487 32.95 2.09 -7.56
C LEU A 487 32.22 1.17 -8.55
N GLU A 488 32.21 -0.12 -8.26
CA GLU A 488 31.64 -1.19 -9.09
C GLU A 488 30.35 -1.78 -8.49
N SER A 489 30.19 -1.73 -7.15
CA SER A 489 29.01 -2.29 -6.47
C SER A 489 28.64 -1.57 -5.17
N ILE A 490 27.35 -1.64 -4.83
CA ILE A 490 26.79 -1.28 -3.53
C ILE A 490 26.28 -2.55 -2.87
N GLY A 491 26.94 -2.96 -1.78
CA GLY A 491 26.75 -4.24 -1.12
C GLY A 491 25.44 -4.36 -0.34
N GLU A 492 25.13 -5.60 0.04
CA GLU A 492 23.92 -5.92 0.81
C GLU A 492 23.83 -5.10 2.11
N ARG A 493 22.64 -4.56 2.39
CA ARG A 493 22.34 -3.69 3.54
C ARG A 493 23.24 -2.45 3.70
N ALA A 494 23.93 -2.00 2.64
CA ALA A 494 24.90 -0.90 2.73
C ALA A 494 24.40 0.35 3.48
N PHE A 495 23.13 0.72 3.33
CA PHE A 495 22.47 1.90 3.92
C PHE A 495 21.18 1.52 4.68
N ASP A 496 21.11 0.29 5.21
CA ASP A 496 19.92 -0.19 5.95
C ASP A 496 19.66 0.69 7.18
N GLY A 497 18.44 1.23 7.29
CA GLY A 497 18.00 1.99 8.46
C GLY A 497 18.53 3.42 8.53
N ASP A 498 19.11 3.95 7.45
CA ASP A 498 19.57 5.35 7.36
C ASP A 498 18.37 6.30 7.19
N SER A 499 17.63 6.48 8.30
CA SER A 499 16.31 7.11 8.31
C SER A 499 16.26 8.57 7.83
N LYS A 500 17.40 9.26 7.75
CA LYS A 500 17.52 10.66 7.32
C LYS A 500 18.18 10.86 5.96
N LEU A 501 18.64 9.80 5.28
CA LEU A 501 19.29 9.90 3.98
C LEU A 501 18.27 10.42 2.96
N LYS A 502 18.54 11.57 2.32
CA LYS A 502 17.56 12.24 1.43
C LYS A 502 17.71 11.91 -0.04
N LYS A 503 18.95 11.76 -0.49
CA LYS A 503 19.31 11.59 -1.90
C LYS A 503 20.57 10.76 -2.06
N ILE A 504 20.66 10.04 -3.18
CA ILE A 504 21.90 9.42 -3.63
C ILE A 504 22.05 9.51 -5.15
N GLU A 505 23.28 9.77 -5.60
CA GLU A 505 23.68 9.65 -6.99
C GLU A 505 24.56 8.40 -7.13
N ILE A 506 24.12 7.44 -7.94
CA ILE A 506 24.81 6.20 -8.20
C ILE A 506 25.85 6.45 -9.32
N PRO A 507 27.16 6.23 -9.07
CA PRO A 507 28.20 6.43 -10.07
C PRO A 507 28.04 5.56 -11.32
N SER A 508 28.56 6.03 -12.45
CA SER A 508 28.44 5.39 -13.76
C SER A 508 29.03 3.97 -13.81
N GLY A 509 30.08 3.70 -13.03
CA GLY A 509 30.77 2.41 -12.97
C GLY A 509 30.05 1.33 -12.15
N VAL A 510 28.97 1.66 -11.44
CA VAL A 510 28.24 0.68 -10.62
C VAL A 510 27.50 -0.30 -11.52
N THR A 511 27.72 -1.59 -11.28
CA THR A 511 27.12 -2.70 -12.03
C THR A 511 25.99 -3.38 -11.26
N THR A 512 26.02 -3.36 -9.92
CA THR A 512 25.01 -3.97 -9.07
C THR A 512 24.66 -3.11 -7.85
N ILE A 513 23.36 -3.10 -7.52
CA ILE A 513 22.84 -2.72 -6.19
C ILE A 513 22.33 -4.02 -5.58
N ASP A 514 22.99 -4.50 -4.53
CA ASP A 514 22.69 -5.78 -3.91
C ASP A 514 21.42 -5.75 -3.04
N ASN A 515 21.09 -6.91 -2.47
CA ASN A 515 19.87 -7.11 -1.69
C ASN A 515 19.78 -6.12 -0.52
N SER A 516 18.59 -5.54 -0.34
CA SER A 516 18.29 -4.65 0.79
C SER A 516 19.26 -3.46 0.96
N ALA A 517 19.99 -3.06 -0.08
CA ALA A 517 21.04 -2.04 0.01
C ALA A 517 20.57 -0.70 0.60
N PHE A 518 19.33 -0.28 0.32
CA PHE A 518 18.68 0.93 0.82
C PHE A 518 17.35 0.62 1.54
N ILE A 519 17.23 -0.57 2.14
CA ILE A 519 16.02 -0.92 2.88
C ILE A 519 15.84 0.03 4.08
N ASN A 520 14.58 0.35 4.43
CA ASN A 520 14.27 1.20 5.59
C ASN A 520 14.88 2.61 5.53
N THR A 521 14.88 3.22 4.34
CA THR A 521 15.31 4.60 4.10
C THR A 521 14.10 5.53 3.80
N PRO A 522 13.19 5.77 4.77
CA PRO A 522 11.93 6.46 4.52
C PRO A 522 12.08 7.93 4.06
N SER A 523 13.24 8.54 4.29
CA SER A 523 13.55 9.90 3.81
C SER A 523 14.22 9.94 2.43
N LEU A 524 14.58 8.78 1.85
CA LEU A 524 15.27 8.73 0.55
C LEU A 524 14.27 9.02 -0.56
N GLU A 525 14.20 10.29 -0.98
CA GLU A 525 13.23 10.74 -1.98
C GLU A 525 13.75 10.63 -3.41
N THR A 526 15.07 10.74 -3.60
CA THR A 526 15.72 10.88 -4.91
C THR A 526 16.88 9.90 -5.08
N VAL A 527 16.78 9.05 -6.10
CA VAL A 527 17.87 8.18 -6.57
C VAL A 527 18.16 8.55 -8.02
N THR A 528 19.39 8.92 -8.32
CA THR A 528 19.85 9.29 -9.67
C THR A 528 21.00 8.38 -10.10
N PHE A 529 21.17 8.19 -11.40
CA PHE A 529 22.22 7.36 -11.97
C PHE A 529 23.05 8.22 -12.92
N LYS A 530 24.36 8.25 -12.71
CA LYS A 530 25.27 9.02 -13.56
C LYS A 530 25.47 8.31 -14.90
N GLU A 531 25.27 9.02 -16.00
CA GLU A 531 25.45 8.49 -17.35
C GLU A 531 26.93 8.51 -17.81
N PRO A 532 27.41 7.50 -18.56
CA PRO A 532 26.69 6.29 -18.98
C PRO A 532 26.59 5.26 -17.85
N ALA A 533 25.38 4.87 -17.47
CA ALA A 533 25.19 3.90 -16.38
C ALA A 533 25.42 2.45 -16.85
N THR A 534 26.03 1.62 -15.99
CA THR A 534 26.31 0.20 -16.28
C THR A 534 25.52 -0.80 -15.43
N ILE A 535 24.63 -0.33 -14.57
CA ILE A 535 23.88 -1.16 -13.63
C ILE A 535 23.00 -2.20 -14.35
N THR A 536 23.13 -3.48 -13.99
CA THR A 536 22.41 -4.57 -14.67
C THR A 536 21.19 -5.08 -13.90
N SER A 537 21.17 -4.91 -12.59
CA SER A 537 20.10 -5.45 -11.74
C SER A 537 19.84 -4.60 -10.50
N ILE A 538 18.57 -4.60 -10.07
CA ILE A 538 18.13 -4.05 -8.80
C ILE A 538 17.85 -5.23 -7.85
N GLY A 539 18.61 -5.32 -6.76
CA GLY A 539 18.58 -6.43 -5.79
C GLY A 539 17.23 -6.65 -5.08
N LYS A 540 17.07 -7.84 -4.48
CA LYS A 540 15.86 -8.18 -3.71
C LYS A 540 15.71 -7.20 -2.55
N GLY A 541 14.54 -6.57 -2.41
CA GLY A 541 14.31 -5.58 -1.35
C GLY A 541 15.17 -4.31 -1.41
N ALA A 542 15.90 -4.06 -2.50
CA ALA A 542 16.94 -3.02 -2.55
C ALA A 542 16.48 -1.63 -2.10
N PHE A 543 15.26 -1.22 -2.46
CA PHE A 543 14.64 0.05 -2.06
C PHE A 543 13.39 -0.16 -1.19
N GLY A 544 13.28 -1.32 -0.53
CA GLY A 544 12.14 -1.65 0.31
C GLY A 544 11.93 -0.59 1.40
N ASN A 545 10.71 -0.11 1.57
CA ASN A 545 10.35 0.92 2.55
C ASN A 545 11.15 2.25 2.38
N SER A 546 11.50 2.60 1.13
CA SER A 546 12.12 3.89 0.82
C SER A 546 11.09 5.00 0.59
N GLY A 547 11.53 6.26 0.73
CA GLY A 547 10.74 7.46 0.50
C GLY A 547 10.55 7.87 -0.97
N ILE A 548 10.98 7.03 -1.92
CA ILE A 548 11.12 7.40 -3.33
C ILE A 548 9.77 7.78 -3.93
N LYS A 549 9.72 8.93 -4.62
CA LYS A 549 8.50 9.45 -5.28
C LYS A 549 8.41 9.05 -6.75
N SER A 550 9.54 8.98 -7.42
CA SER A 550 9.69 8.55 -8.80
C SER A 550 11.12 8.06 -9.02
N ILE A 551 11.30 7.06 -9.87
CA ILE A 551 12.63 6.58 -10.26
C ILE A 551 12.70 6.29 -11.75
N THR A 552 13.78 6.75 -12.38
CA THR A 552 14.13 6.44 -13.76
C THR A 552 15.29 5.47 -13.76
N LEU A 553 15.01 4.22 -14.12
CA LEU A 553 16.04 3.19 -14.21
C LEU A 553 16.84 3.36 -15.51
N PRO A 554 18.18 3.21 -15.48
CA PRO A 554 18.99 3.34 -16.69
C PRO A 554 18.74 2.23 -17.70
N GLU A 555 19.03 2.52 -18.98
CA GLU A 555 18.85 1.56 -20.08
C GLU A 555 19.68 0.28 -19.92
N SER A 556 20.70 0.25 -19.05
CA SER A 556 21.50 -0.95 -18.77
C SER A 556 20.79 -2.01 -17.91
N VAL A 557 19.72 -1.64 -17.19
CA VAL A 557 19.03 -2.54 -16.26
C VAL A 557 18.32 -3.65 -17.02
N LYS A 558 18.54 -4.89 -16.58
CA LYS A 558 17.92 -6.12 -17.12
C LYS A 558 16.90 -6.73 -16.18
N GLU A 559 17.18 -6.67 -14.87
CA GLU A 559 16.42 -7.38 -13.84
C GLU A 559 15.97 -6.45 -12.71
N ILE A 560 14.70 -6.55 -12.33
CA ILE A 560 14.13 -5.98 -11.10
C ILE A 560 13.68 -7.16 -10.24
N LYS A 561 14.42 -7.44 -9.16
CA LYS A 561 14.20 -8.64 -8.33
C LYS A 561 13.00 -8.52 -7.39
N GLU A 562 12.65 -9.64 -6.77
CA GLU A 562 11.54 -9.76 -5.82
C GLU A 562 11.59 -8.62 -4.79
N GLN A 563 10.46 -7.96 -4.56
CA GLN A 563 10.31 -6.90 -3.53
C GLN A 563 11.26 -5.69 -3.69
N ALA A 564 11.90 -5.48 -4.85
CA ALA A 564 12.87 -4.39 -5.05
C ALA A 564 12.37 -3.00 -4.60
N PHE A 565 11.07 -2.71 -4.79
CA PHE A 565 10.40 -1.47 -4.37
C PHE A 565 9.24 -1.74 -3.38
N ASP A 566 9.30 -2.82 -2.60
CA ASP A 566 8.27 -3.17 -1.62
C ASP A 566 8.00 -2.00 -0.66
N ASN A 567 6.73 -1.67 -0.44
CA ASN A 567 6.31 -0.61 0.47
C ASN A 567 6.92 0.78 0.18
N CYS A 568 7.25 1.10 -1.08
CA CYS A 568 7.54 2.47 -1.49
C CYS A 568 6.23 3.29 -1.53
N LYS A 569 5.65 3.62 -0.36
CA LYS A 569 4.31 4.25 -0.22
C LYS A 569 4.16 5.59 -0.94
N ASN A 570 5.26 6.24 -1.27
CA ASN A 570 5.27 7.53 -1.97
C ASN A 570 5.54 7.42 -3.48
N LEU A 571 5.88 6.23 -3.99
CA LEU A 571 6.19 6.02 -5.39
C LEU A 571 4.93 6.22 -6.23
N LYS A 572 4.97 7.21 -7.13
CA LYS A 572 3.87 7.54 -8.06
C LYS A 572 4.10 7.02 -9.47
N THR A 573 5.35 7.02 -9.90
CA THR A 573 5.74 6.67 -11.27
C THR A 573 7.06 5.91 -11.27
N ILE A 574 7.16 4.93 -12.16
CA ILE A 574 8.44 4.26 -12.47
C ILE A 574 8.59 4.10 -13.98
N ARG A 575 9.79 4.41 -14.49
CA ARG A 575 10.16 4.14 -15.88
C ARG A 575 10.86 2.79 -16.00
N ILE A 576 10.30 1.90 -16.82
CA ILE A 576 10.87 0.60 -17.18
C ILE A 576 11.61 0.75 -18.53
N PRO A 577 12.96 0.69 -18.55
CA PRO A 577 13.76 0.92 -19.74
C PRO A 577 13.71 -0.27 -20.72
N LYS A 578 14.32 -0.12 -21.91
CA LYS A 578 14.17 -1.08 -23.02
C LYS A 578 14.72 -2.47 -22.72
N ASN A 579 15.77 -2.57 -21.90
CA ASN A 579 16.49 -3.83 -21.67
C ASN A 579 15.97 -4.65 -20.48
N VAL A 580 14.98 -4.15 -19.72
CA VAL A 580 14.36 -4.90 -18.63
C VAL A 580 13.56 -6.07 -19.20
N ASN A 581 13.98 -7.29 -18.89
CA ASN A 581 13.38 -8.53 -19.37
C ASN A 581 12.93 -9.47 -18.22
N ASN A 582 13.20 -9.10 -16.98
CA ASN A 582 12.70 -9.81 -15.81
C ASN A 582 12.30 -8.84 -14.69
N ILE A 583 11.01 -8.83 -14.37
CA ILE A 583 10.43 -8.19 -13.19
C ILE A 583 9.83 -9.34 -12.37
N GLU A 584 10.48 -9.64 -11.25
CA GLU A 584 10.06 -10.75 -10.39
C GLU A 584 8.80 -10.41 -9.58
N THR A 585 8.14 -11.46 -9.10
CA THR A 585 6.88 -11.35 -8.35
C THR A 585 6.99 -10.35 -7.19
N GLY A 586 6.02 -9.46 -7.09
CA GLY A 586 5.91 -8.56 -5.96
C GLY A 586 6.95 -7.43 -5.89
N ALA A 587 7.68 -7.16 -6.97
CA ALA A 587 8.64 -6.04 -7.04
C ALA A 587 8.05 -4.68 -6.61
N PHE A 588 6.74 -4.47 -6.75
CA PHE A 588 6.02 -3.22 -6.45
C PHE A 588 4.89 -3.39 -5.43
N ASN A 589 4.97 -4.42 -4.57
CA ASN A 589 3.95 -4.62 -3.53
C ASN A 589 3.88 -3.40 -2.60
N PHE A 590 2.69 -3.10 -2.05
CA PHE A 590 2.45 -2.01 -1.10
C PHE A 590 2.80 -0.59 -1.60
N CYS A 591 2.96 -0.41 -2.92
CA CYS A 591 3.12 0.90 -3.56
C CYS A 591 1.76 1.60 -3.74
N GLU A 592 1.09 1.98 -2.65
CA GLU A 592 -0.31 2.45 -2.65
C GLU A 592 -0.57 3.71 -3.51
N LYS A 593 0.44 4.55 -3.74
CA LYS A 593 0.35 5.76 -4.58
C LYS A 593 0.84 5.56 -6.01
N LEU A 594 1.23 4.35 -6.40
CA LEU A 594 1.73 4.10 -7.75
C LEU A 594 0.59 4.26 -8.74
N GLU A 595 0.71 5.21 -9.66
CA GLU A 595 -0.32 5.59 -10.62
C GLU A 595 0.07 5.18 -12.05
N ASN A 596 1.35 5.00 -12.35
CA ASN A 596 1.80 4.76 -13.72
C ASN A 596 3.13 4.00 -13.84
N PHE A 597 3.12 2.96 -14.65
CA PHE A 597 4.32 2.33 -15.23
C PHE A 597 4.59 2.94 -16.62
N ASP A 598 5.68 3.71 -16.76
CA ASP A 598 6.16 4.22 -18.04
C ASP A 598 7.11 3.19 -18.66
N VAL A 599 6.63 2.37 -19.59
CA VAL A 599 7.45 1.34 -20.24
C VAL A 599 7.97 1.85 -21.58
N SER A 600 9.29 1.74 -21.79
CA SER A 600 9.92 2.11 -23.05
C SER A 600 9.25 1.40 -24.24
N PRO A 601 8.95 2.10 -25.37
CA PRO A 601 8.34 1.47 -26.54
C PRO A 601 9.22 0.37 -27.14
N ASP A 602 10.54 0.49 -26.97
CA ASP A 602 11.55 -0.46 -27.44
C ASP A 602 11.74 -1.66 -26.50
N ASN A 603 11.03 -1.72 -25.35
CA ASN A 603 11.12 -2.88 -24.48
C ASN A 603 10.50 -4.12 -25.16
N GLU A 604 11.22 -5.24 -25.20
CA GLU A 604 10.79 -6.46 -25.90
C GLU A 604 9.94 -7.41 -25.03
N THR A 605 9.90 -7.22 -23.71
CA THR A 605 9.26 -8.14 -22.75
C THR A 605 7.97 -7.59 -22.15
N TYR A 606 7.94 -6.29 -21.86
CA TYR A 606 6.85 -5.61 -21.18
C TYR A 606 6.27 -4.50 -22.04
N SER A 607 5.03 -4.12 -21.71
CA SER A 607 4.37 -2.94 -22.24
C SER A 607 3.57 -2.28 -21.10
N SER A 608 3.12 -1.06 -21.34
CA SER A 608 2.14 -0.38 -20.49
C SER A 608 0.89 -0.06 -21.30
N VAL A 609 -0.29 -0.20 -20.68
CA VAL A 609 -1.58 0.20 -21.24
C VAL A 609 -2.32 1.00 -20.17
N ASP A 610 -2.63 2.27 -20.43
CA ASP A 610 -3.12 3.22 -19.42
C ASP A 610 -2.25 3.24 -18.14
N GLY A 611 -0.93 3.15 -18.27
CA GLY A 611 -0.03 3.10 -17.11
C GLY A 611 -0.04 1.78 -16.33
N ILE A 612 -0.76 0.76 -16.81
CA ILE A 612 -0.82 -0.59 -16.22
C ILE A 612 0.24 -1.48 -16.85
N LEU A 613 1.07 -2.15 -16.03
CA LEU A 613 2.13 -3.03 -16.50
C LEU A 613 1.59 -4.36 -17.03
N CYS A 614 1.95 -4.71 -18.25
CA CYS A 614 1.55 -5.95 -18.91
C CYS A 614 2.68 -6.60 -19.71
N SER A 615 2.47 -7.82 -20.20
CA SER A 615 3.35 -8.44 -21.19
C SER A 615 3.44 -7.62 -22.48
N LYS A 616 4.50 -7.79 -23.27
CA LYS A 616 4.71 -7.06 -24.54
C LYS A 616 3.55 -7.20 -25.52
N ASP A 617 2.97 -8.40 -25.62
CA ASP A 617 1.79 -8.70 -26.42
C ASP A 617 0.49 -8.09 -25.87
N LYS A 618 0.55 -7.43 -24.71
CA LYS A 618 -0.58 -6.82 -23.99
C LYS A 618 -1.67 -7.81 -23.59
N LYS A 619 -1.37 -9.12 -23.52
CA LYS A 619 -2.35 -10.16 -23.16
C LYS A 619 -2.41 -10.47 -21.67
N THR A 620 -1.32 -10.29 -20.93
CA THR A 620 -1.25 -10.63 -19.50
C THR A 620 -1.03 -9.38 -18.67
N LEU A 621 -1.95 -9.08 -17.76
CA LEU A 621 -1.75 -8.10 -16.70
C LEU A 621 -0.66 -8.62 -15.74
N LYS A 622 0.41 -7.83 -15.55
CA LYS A 622 1.52 -8.19 -14.65
C LYS A 622 1.39 -7.48 -13.31
N THR A 623 1.11 -6.18 -13.31
CA THR A 623 0.95 -5.40 -12.09
C THR A 623 0.00 -4.24 -12.33
N PHE A 624 -1.01 -4.12 -11.47
CA PHE A 624 -1.91 -3.00 -11.43
C PHE A 624 -1.36 -1.91 -10.49
N PRO A 625 -1.22 -0.66 -10.95
CA PRO A 625 -0.81 0.46 -10.12
C PRO A 625 -1.96 0.85 -9.16
N ALA A 626 -1.82 0.55 -7.87
CA ALA A 626 -2.89 0.71 -6.86
C ALA A 626 -3.45 2.14 -6.76
N GLY A 627 -2.66 3.16 -7.09
CA GLY A 627 -3.08 4.56 -7.16
C GLY A 627 -4.06 4.89 -8.30
N LYS A 628 -4.23 3.98 -9.29
CA LYS A 628 -5.25 4.11 -10.35
C LYS A 628 -6.64 3.64 -9.95
N ALA A 629 -6.81 3.09 -8.75
CA ALA A 629 -8.11 2.58 -8.32
C ALA A 629 -9.17 3.69 -8.26
N ASP A 630 -10.35 3.41 -8.80
CA ASP A 630 -11.53 4.27 -8.73
C ASP A 630 -12.65 3.52 -7.97
N SER A 631 -13.25 4.18 -6.98
CA SER A 631 -14.24 3.56 -6.09
C SER A 631 -15.61 3.32 -6.74
N ARG A 632 -15.90 3.95 -7.89
CA ARG A 632 -17.11 3.74 -8.68
C ARG A 632 -16.87 2.76 -9.83
N TYR A 633 -15.69 2.83 -10.46
CA TYR A 633 -15.38 2.09 -11.68
C TYR A 633 -13.86 1.91 -11.94
N THR A 634 -13.27 0.83 -11.41
CA THR A 634 -11.91 0.42 -11.80
C THR A 634 -11.98 -0.55 -13.00
N SER A 635 -11.65 -0.09 -14.20
CA SER A 635 -11.71 -0.89 -15.44
C SER A 635 -10.36 -1.42 -15.86
N LEU A 636 -10.36 -2.61 -16.49
CA LEU A 636 -9.17 -3.20 -17.10
C LEU A 636 -9.22 -3.12 -18.63
N PRO A 637 -8.06 -2.91 -19.28
CA PRO A 637 -7.85 -3.20 -20.70
C PRO A 637 -8.18 -4.65 -21.07
N TYR A 638 -8.25 -4.93 -22.38
CA TYR A 638 -8.57 -6.23 -22.97
C TYR A 638 -7.48 -7.30 -22.81
N PHE A 639 -7.08 -7.56 -21.57
CA PHE A 639 -6.20 -8.67 -21.24
C PHE A 639 -6.93 -10.01 -21.47
N GLU A 640 -6.15 -11.04 -21.77
CA GLU A 640 -6.60 -12.45 -21.77
C GLU A 640 -6.45 -13.07 -20.37
N LYS A 641 -5.49 -12.56 -19.59
CA LYS A 641 -5.10 -13.15 -18.30
C LYS A 641 -4.76 -12.09 -17.25
N ILE A 642 -5.25 -12.29 -16.03
CA ILE A 642 -4.78 -11.59 -14.82
C ILE A 642 -3.71 -12.46 -14.16
N GLY A 643 -2.46 -11.99 -14.15
CA GLY A 643 -1.33 -12.72 -13.58
C GLY A 643 -1.33 -12.80 -12.06
N ALA A 644 -0.52 -13.72 -11.53
CA ALA A 644 -0.34 -13.87 -10.09
C ALA A 644 0.14 -12.55 -9.46
N TYR A 645 -0.37 -12.22 -8.27
CA TYR A 645 -0.01 -11.00 -7.53
C TYR A 645 -0.31 -9.67 -8.24
N ALA A 646 -1.08 -9.65 -9.32
CA ALA A 646 -1.28 -8.45 -10.13
C ALA A 646 -1.85 -7.25 -9.35
N PHE A 647 -2.69 -7.47 -8.33
CA PHE A 647 -3.26 -6.42 -7.47
C PHE A 647 -2.81 -6.55 -6.01
N TYR A 648 -1.76 -7.31 -5.73
CA TYR A 648 -1.38 -7.68 -4.36
C TYR A 648 -1.28 -6.46 -3.41
N ASN A 649 -2.02 -6.51 -2.31
CA ASN A 649 -2.18 -5.42 -1.33
C ASN A 649 -2.54 -4.06 -1.95
N SER A 650 -3.47 -4.03 -2.90
CA SER A 650 -4.00 -2.76 -3.41
C SER A 650 -5.16 -2.28 -2.54
N LYS A 651 -4.84 -1.64 -1.40
CA LYS A 651 -5.85 -1.18 -0.41
C LYS A 651 -6.82 -0.13 -0.96
N ASN A 652 -6.46 0.60 -2.01
CA ASN A 652 -7.34 1.58 -2.65
C ASN A 652 -8.43 0.93 -3.53
N ILE A 653 -8.29 -0.35 -3.87
CA ILE A 653 -9.24 -1.04 -4.75
C ILE A 653 -10.46 -1.50 -3.96
N THR A 654 -11.64 -1.10 -4.45
CA THR A 654 -12.94 -1.49 -3.87
C THR A 654 -13.81 -2.30 -4.81
N ASN A 655 -13.55 -2.23 -6.12
CA ASN A 655 -14.28 -2.90 -7.18
C ASN A 655 -13.32 -3.12 -8.36
N ILE A 656 -13.56 -4.13 -9.19
CA ILE A 656 -12.82 -4.35 -10.43
C ILE A 656 -13.79 -4.80 -11.53
N THR A 657 -13.84 -4.06 -12.63
CA THR A 657 -14.61 -4.42 -13.83
C THR A 657 -13.69 -5.09 -14.85
N ILE A 658 -13.95 -6.37 -15.11
CA ILE A 658 -13.11 -7.29 -15.87
C ILE A 658 -13.77 -7.54 -17.24
N PRO A 659 -13.10 -7.20 -18.36
CA PRO A 659 -13.67 -7.37 -19.70
C PRO A 659 -13.79 -8.84 -20.09
N ARG A 660 -14.64 -9.12 -21.09
CA ARG A 660 -14.94 -10.47 -21.57
C ARG A 660 -13.73 -11.27 -22.08
N THR A 661 -12.66 -10.56 -22.44
CA THR A 661 -11.43 -11.16 -22.96
C THR A 661 -10.64 -11.89 -21.91
N VAL A 662 -10.79 -11.53 -20.62
CA VAL A 662 -10.10 -12.20 -19.52
C VAL A 662 -10.75 -13.55 -19.30
N THR A 663 -9.99 -14.63 -19.55
CA THR A 663 -10.45 -16.01 -19.36
C THR A 663 -9.86 -16.67 -18.12
N THR A 664 -8.81 -16.10 -17.52
CA THR A 664 -8.11 -16.71 -16.39
C THR A 664 -7.62 -15.67 -15.38
N ILE A 665 -7.77 -15.97 -14.10
CA ILE A 665 -7.24 -15.21 -12.95
C ILE A 665 -6.34 -16.14 -12.13
N ASP A 666 -5.07 -15.79 -12.04
CA ASP A 666 -4.05 -16.58 -11.36
C ASP A 666 -4.08 -16.45 -9.82
N THR A 667 -3.38 -17.38 -9.18
CA THR A 667 -3.18 -17.45 -7.72
C THR A 667 -2.80 -16.10 -7.13
N ARG A 668 -3.49 -15.71 -6.04
CA ARG A 668 -3.23 -14.48 -5.26
C ARG A 668 -3.29 -13.17 -6.05
N ALA A 669 -3.94 -13.15 -7.22
CA ALA A 669 -4.13 -11.93 -8.00
C ALA A 669 -4.71 -10.75 -7.20
N PHE A 670 -5.60 -11.01 -6.23
CA PHE A 670 -6.28 -10.03 -5.38
C PHE A 670 -6.02 -10.26 -3.87
N ALA A 671 -4.90 -10.88 -3.51
CA ALA A 671 -4.54 -11.10 -2.11
C ALA A 671 -4.26 -9.75 -1.39
N LEU A 672 -4.66 -9.66 -0.12
CA LEU A 672 -4.58 -8.47 0.73
C LEU A 672 -5.27 -7.20 0.18
N CYS A 673 -6.24 -7.35 -0.74
CA CYS A 673 -7.05 -6.24 -1.22
C CYS A 673 -8.19 -5.96 -0.23
N ASP A 674 -7.87 -5.34 0.91
CA ASP A 674 -8.76 -5.29 2.09
C ASP A 674 -10.11 -4.60 1.87
N ASN A 675 -10.16 -3.67 0.93
CA ASN A 675 -11.38 -2.91 0.65
C ASN A 675 -12.15 -3.45 -0.56
N LEU A 676 -11.66 -4.52 -1.21
CA LEU A 676 -12.31 -5.10 -2.38
C LEU A 676 -13.68 -5.67 -1.97
N SER A 677 -14.72 -5.16 -2.61
CA SER A 677 -16.12 -5.45 -2.27
C SER A 677 -16.89 -6.04 -3.45
N SER A 678 -16.37 -5.95 -4.68
CA SER A 678 -16.98 -6.58 -5.84
C SER A 678 -16.01 -6.89 -6.98
N LEU A 679 -16.26 -7.97 -7.71
CA LEU A 679 -15.64 -8.30 -9.00
C LEU A 679 -16.73 -8.41 -10.06
N SER A 680 -16.62 -7.65 -11.14
CA SER A 680 -17.63 -7.59 -12.19
C SER A 680 -17.11 -8.20 -13.49
N PHE A 681 -17.60 -9.39 -13.85
CA PHE A 681 -17.23 -10.13 -15.07
C PHE A 681 -18.16 -9.78 -16.25
N MET A 682 -17.66 -9.06 -17.25
CA MET A 682 -18.50 -8.51 -18.33
C MET A 682 -18.88 -9.51 -19.44
N GLY A 683 -18.34 -10.73 -19.42
CA GLY A 683 -18.60 -11.72 -20.45
C GLY A 683 -20.07 -12.15 -20.50
N LYS A 684 -20.68 -12.07 -21.70
CA LYS A 684 -22.07 -12.53 -21.92
C LYS A 684 -22.16 -14.05 -22.06
N ASP A 685 -21.07 -14.67 -22.50
CA ASP A 685 -20.98 -16.11 -22.81
C ASP A 685 -19.97 -16.83 -21.90
N ASN A 686 -19.17 -16.10 -21.11
CA ASN A 686 -18.07 -16.62 -20.30
C ASN A 686 -17.82 -15.80 -19.03
N VAL A 687 -17.23 -16.45 -18.03
CA VAL A 687 -16.57 -15.82 -16.86
C VAL A 687 -15.15 -16.40 -16.73
N PRO A 688 -14.22 -15.71 -16.05
CA PRO A 688 -12.86 -16.21 -15.90
C PRO A 688 -12.77 -17.48 -15.05
N GLU A 689 -11.86 -18.38 -15.40
CA GLU A 689 -11.41 -19.45 -14.50
C GLU A 689 -10.60 -18.84 -13.34
N LEU A 690 -10.91 -19.27 -12.11
CA LEU A 690 -10.26 -18.78 -10.90
C LEU A 690 -9.28 -19.85 -10.39
N SER A 691 -8.01 -19.49 -10.27
CA SER A 691 -7.02 -20.34 -9.59
C SER A 691 -7.29 -20.43 -8.08
N GLU A 692 -6.55 -21.29 -7.38
CA GLU A 692 -6.64 -21.35 -5.92
C GLU A 692 -6.18 -20.03 -5.27
N ASN A 693 -6.79 -19.67 -4.14
CA ASN A 693 -6.31 -18.57 -3.29
C ASN A 693 -6.17 -17.20 -3.98
N ILE A 694 -7.01 -16.88 -4.97
CA ILE A 694 -6.96 -15.56 -5.64
C ILE A 694 -7.11 -14.37 -4.67
N MET A 695 -7.77 -14.56 -3.53
CA MET A 695 -7.99 -13.58 -2.45
C MET A 695 -7.35 -14.02 -1.13
N TYR A 696 -6.17 -14.67 -1.19
CA TYR A 696 -5.44 -15.10 0.01
C TYR A 696 -5.34 -13.96 1.03
N SER A 697 -5.77 -14.22 2.26
CA SER A 697 -5.69 -13.29 3.39
C SER A 697 -6.34 -11.91 3.18
N SER A 698 -7.08 -11.71 2.09
CA SER A 698 -8.01 -10.59 1.95
C SER A 698 -9.22 -10.85 2.87
N PRO A 699 -9.89 -9.83 3.42
CA PRO A 699 -11.07 -9.99 4.26
C PRO A 699 -12.11 -10.81 3.52
N LYS A 700 -12.47 -11.94 4.15
CA LYS A 700 -13.47 -12.95 3.80
C LYS A 700 -14.03 -12.80 2.36
N PRO A 701 -13.62 -13.63 1.39
CA PRO A 701 -14.25 -13.69 0.07
C PRO A 701 -15.80 -13.69 0.11
N GLY A 702 -16.39 -14.25 1.16
CA GLY A 702 -17.82 -14.16 1.49
C GLY A 702 -18.41 -12.74 1.72
N ASN A 703 -17.61 -11.69 1.65
CA ASN A 703 -18.06 -10.29 1.65
C ASN A 703 -18.04 -9.64 0.26
N VAL A 704 -17.45 -10.31 -0.74
CA VAL A 704 -17.28 -9.79 -2.09
C VAL A 704 -18.41 -10.24 -2.99
N TYR A 705 -19.02 -9.31 -3.71
CA TYR A 705 -20.03 -9.60 -4.72
C TYR A 705 -19.39 -9.99 -6.05
N ILE A 706 -19.93 -11.01 -6.72
CA ILE A 706 -19.58 -11.32 -8.11
C ILE A 706 -20.71 -10.83 -9.01
N TYR A 707 -20.43 -9.83 -9.83
CA TYR A 707 -21.38 -9.34 -10.82
C TYR A 707 -21.15 -10.00 -12.18
N VAL A 708 -22.21 -10.56 -12.77
CA VAL A 708 -22.16 -11.26 -14.07
C VAL A 708 -23.26 -10.78 -15.00
N ARG A 709 -23.15 -11.05 -16.30
CA ARG A 709 -24.23 -10.75 -17.25
C ARG A 709 -25.46 -11.64 -16.98
N LYS A 710 -26.66 -11.05 -17.03
CA LYS A 710 -27.94 -11.75 -16.86
C LYS A 710 -28.08 -12.95 -17.80
N ALA A 711 -27.74 -12.76 -19.07
CA ALA A 711 -27.77 -13.83 -20.07
C ALA A 711 -26.83 -15.00 -19.71
N TRP A 712 -25.67 -14.74 -19.11
CA TRP A 712 -24.74 -15.77 -18.65
C TRP A 712 -25.31 -16.50 -17.42
N TYR A 713 -25.82 -15.74 -16.45
CA TYR A 713 -26.42 -16.28 -15.21
C TYR A 713 -27.65 -17.16 -15.48
N GLU A 714 -28.47 -16.77 -16.45
CA GLU A 714 -29.71 -17.47 -16.81
C GLU A 714 -29.48 -18.69 -17.70
N ASN A 715 -28.26 -18.91 -18.22
CA ASN A 715 -27.93 -20.12 -18.96
C ASN A 715 -27.73 -21.33 -18.01
N ASP A 716 -28.47 -22.41 -18.22
CA ASP A 716 -28.43 -23.59 -17.35
C ASP A 716 -27.09 -24.33 -17.38
N ALA A 717 -26.30 -24.19 -18.46
CA ALA A 717 -24.95 -24.76 -18.53
C ALA A 717 -24.00 -24.17 -17.46
N ASN A 718 -24.30 -22.97 -16.95
CA ASN A 718 -23.45 -22.26 -16.00
C ASN A 718 -23.83 -22.49 -14.53
N LYS A 719 -24.86 -23.29 -14.25
CA LYS A 719 -25.37 -23.52 -12.88
C LYS A 719 -24.28 -23.98 -11.91
N ALA A 720 -23.43 -24.93 -12.31
CA ALA A 720 -22.36 -25.44 -11.46
C ALA A 720 -21.32 -24.36 -11.10
N THR A 721 -21.00 -23.47 -12.05
CA THR A 721 -20.08 -22.34 -11.81
C THR A 721 -20.72 -21.32 -10.86
N VAL A 722 -22.02 -21.01 -11.02
CA VAL A 722 -22.76 -20.12 -10.11
C VAL A 722 -22.78 -20.68 -8.68
N GLU A 723 -23.04 -21.97 -8.52
CA GLU A 723 -23.00 -22.65 -7.21
C GLU A 723 -21.59 -22.62 -6.59
N THR A 724 -20.55 -22.84 -7.40
CA THR A 724 -19.15 -22.77 -6.98
C THR A 724 -18.81 -21.36 -6.48
N TYR A 725 -19.17 -20.33 -7.24
CA TYR A 725 -18.92 -18.93 -6.84
C TYR A 725 -19.72 -18.53 -5.59
N ASN A 726 -21.00 -18.92 -5.46
CA ASN A 726 -21.78 -18.67 -4.25
C ASN A 726 -21.23 -19.41 -3.01
N GLY A 727 -20.47 -20.50 -3.20
CA GLY A 727 -19.76 -21.17 -2.11
C GLY A 727 -18.51 -20.44 -1.62
N ILE A 728 -17.95 -19.53 -2.44
CA ILE A 728 -16.70 -18.81 -2.16
C ILE A 728 -16.99 -17.35 -1.80
N PHE A 729 -17.84 -16.70 -2.57
CA PHE A 729 -18.15 -15.27 -2.52
C PHE A 729 -19.46 -14.98 -1.81
N LYS A 730 -19.73 -13.70 -1.55
CA LYS A 730 -20.98 -13.29 -0.88
C LYS A 730 -22.20 -13.75 -1.67
N GLU A 731 -22.19 -13.44 -2.97
CA GLU A 731 -23.18 -13.90 -3.93
C GLU A 731 -22.77 -13.58 -5.36
N VAL A 732 -23.28 -14.38 -6.30
CA VAL A 732 -23.32 -14.08 -7.73
C VAL A 732 -24.60 -13.30 -8.03
N HIS A 733 -24.45 -12.04 -8.42
CA HIS A 733 -25.53 -11.10 -8.71
C HIS A 733 -25.55 -10.77 -10.22
N PRO A 734 -26.63 -11.08 -10.95
CA PRO A 734 -26.70 -10.80 -12.39
C PRO A 734 -26.96 -9.32 -12.70
N SER A 735 -26.58 -8.83 -13.89
CA SER A 735 -27.12 -7.56 -14.39
C SER A 735 -28.65 -7.57 -14.41
N PHE A 736 -29.24 -6.38 -14.42
CA PHE A 736 -30.69 -6.20 -14.37
C PHE A 736 -31.18 -5.35 -15.53
N ILE A 737 -32.47 -5.50 -15.84
CA ILE A 737 -33.16 -4.75 -16.88
C ILE A 737 -34.18 -3.86 -16.18
N VAL A 738 -34.18 -2.57 -16.51
CA VAL A 738 -35.17 -1.64 -15.94
C VAL A 738 -36.52 -1.84 -16.64
N GLU A 739 -37.60 -2.03 -15.91
CA GLU A 739 -38.92 -2.35 -16.49
C GLU A 739 -39.79 -1.11 -16.75
N SER A 740 -39.54 0.01 -16.07
CA SER A 740 -40.36 1.23 -16.15
C SER A 740 -39.51 2.52 -16.12
N GLY A 741 -40.07 3.65 -16.57
CA GLY A 741 -39.33 4.92 -16.70
C GLY A 741 -38.70 5.15 -18.08
N TYR A 742 -37.76 6.10 -18.15
CA TYR A 742 -37.17 6.57 -19.42
C TYR A 742 -36.09 5.65 -19.98
N ASP A 743 -35.38 4.97 -19.10
CA ASP A 743 -34.32 3.97 -19.35
C ASP A 743 -34.85 2.53 -19.38
N ARG A 744 -36.16 2.33 -19.30
CA ARG A 744 -36.76 0.99 -19.34
C ARG A 744 -36.32 0.22 -20.59
N GLY A 745 -36.11 -1.08 -20.46
CA GLY A 745 -35.55 -1.97 -21.49
C GLY A 745 -34.03 -1.91 -21.63
N LEU A 746 -33.32 -1.03 -20.90
CA LEU A 746 -31.87 -1.07 -20.80
C LEU A 746 -31.41 -2.10 -19.77
N GLU A 747 -30.37 -2.83 -20.14
CA GLU A 747 -29.59 -3.66 -19.24
C GLU A 747 -28.48 -2.81 -18.59
N PHE A 748 -28.51 -2.76 -17.26
CA PHE A 748 -27.48 -2.15 -16.43
C PHE A 748 -26.66 -3.25 -15.76
N PHE A 749 -25.34 -3.12 -15.84
CA PHE A 749 -24.39 -4.05 -15.25
C PHE A 749 -23.67 -3.38 -14.06
N PRO A 750 -23.83 -3.92 -12.84
CA PRO A 750 -23.16 -3.36 -11.68
C PRO A 750 -21.63 -3.41 -11.84
N THR A 751 -20.99 -2.25 -11.76
CA THR A 751 -19.53 -2.10 -11.80
C THR A 751 -18.93 -2.02 -10.40
N SER A 752 -19.77 -1.70 -9.42
CA SER A 752 -19.47 -1.72 -7.99
C SER A 752 -20.75 -1.95 -7.19
N ASN A 753 -20.65 -1.95 -5.86
CA ASN A 753 -21.82 -2.09 -4.99
C ASN A 753 -22.79 -0.90 -5.07
N THR A 754 -22.34 0.27 -5.53
CA THR A 754 -23.14 1.51 -5.60
C THR A 754 -23.31 2.05 -7.01
N ALA A 755 -22.55 1.54 -7.99
CA ALA A 755 -22.59 2.04 -9.35
C ALA A 755 -22.82 0.94 -10.39
N ALA A 756 -23.46 1.32 -11.50
CA ALA A 756 -23.69 0.46 -12.64
C ALA A 756 -23.29 1.17 -13.94
N GLY A 757 -23.00 0.37 -14.96
CA GLY A 757 -22.76 0.83 -16.32
C GLY A 757 -23.77 0.26 -17.31
N VAL A 758 -24.03 1.00 -18.39
CA VAL A 758 -24.98 0.58 -19.44
C VAL A 758 -24.31 -0.39 -20.40
N VAL A 759 -24.96 -1.52 -20.73
CA VAL A 759 -24.37 -2.57 -21.60
C VAL A 759 -25.19 -2.90 -22.85
N SER A 760 -26.50 -3.10 -22.76
CA SER A 760 -27.29 -3.46 -23.96
C SER A 760 -28.78 -3.14 -23.83
N PHE A 761 -29.51 -3.25 -24.93
CA PHE A 761 -30.97 -3.31 -24.93
C PHE A 761 -31.42 -4.76 -24.73
N ALA A 762 -32.23 -4.99 -23.70
CA ALA A 762 -32.98 -6.22 -23.58
C ALA A 762 -34.29 -6.17 -24.36
N GLU A 763 -34.85 -4.97 -24.52
CA GLU A 763 -36.05 -4.73 -25.33
C GLU A 763 -35.82 -3.72 -26.46
N PRO A 764 -36.38 -3.99 -27.65
CA PRO A 764 -36.57 -3.05 -28.74
C PRO A 764 -36.79 -1.55 -28.47
N ARG A 765 -35.83 -0.65 -28.80
CA ARG A 765 -36.04 0.82 -28.71
C ARG A 765 -35.37 1.69 -29.77
N MET A 766 -36.13 2.67 -30.26
CA MET A 766 -35.63 3.71 -31.16
C MET A 766 -34.91 4.87 -30.48
N SER A 767 -35.24 5.16 -29.22
CA SER A 767 -34.62 6.23 -28.45
C SER A 767 -34.60 5.88 -26.97
N VAL A 768 -33.57 6.33 -26.25
CA VAL A 768 -33.45 6.10 -24.81
C VAL A 768 -32.81 7.27 -24.09
N ILE A 769 -33.19 7.45 -22.82
CA ILE A 769 -32.55 8.40 -21.92
C ILE A 769 -31.92 7.59 -20.79
N ILE A 770 -30.60 7.68 -20.67
CA ILE A 770 -29.83 7.13 -19.57
C ILE A 770 -29.94 8.13 -18.41
N GLN A 771 -30.60 7.70 -17.34
CA GLN A 771 -30.79 8.49 -16.13
C GLN A 771 -29.51 8.53 -15.28
N LYS A 772 -29.45 9.45 -14.30
CA LYS A 772 -28.33 9.53 -13.34
C LYS A 772 -28.23 8.30 -12.44
N THR A 773 -29.36 7.65 -12.19
CA THR A 773 -29.49 6.45 -11.36
C THR A 773 -30.33 5.41 -12.07
N ALA A 774 -30.04 4.14 -11.84
CA ALA A 774 -30.85 3.01 -12.32
C ALA A 774 -31.32 2.17 -11.13
N THR A 775 -32.61 1.83 -11.10
CA THR A 775 -33.20 1.04 -10.01
C THR A 775 -33.50 -0.38 -10.48
N GLU A 776 -32.84 -1.35 -9.84
CA GLU A 776 -33.18 -2.77 -9.88
C GLU A 776 -34.38 -2.99 -8.96
N LYS A 777 -35.52 -3.39 -9.53
CA LYS A 777 -36.73 -3.69 -8.75
C LYS A 777 -36.60 -5.02 -8.02
N ALA A 778 -37.32 -5.18 -6.91
CA ALA A 778 -37.33 -6.44 -6.18
C ALA A 778 -37.95 -7.55 -7.06
N TYR A 779 -37.27 -8.70 -7.15
CA TYR A 779 -37.74 -9.84 -7.95
C TYR A 779 -37.23 -11.18 -7.38
N THR A 780 -37.86 -12.28 -7.80
CA THR A 780 -37.39 -13.64 -7.52
C THR A 780 -36.71 -14.20 -8.76
N ASP A 781 -35.48 -14.70 -8.64
CA ASP A 781 -34.77 -15.29 -9.77
C ASP A 781 -35.10 -16.77 -10.02
N LYS A 782 -34.48 -17.34 -11.06
CA LYS A 782 -34.67 -18.76 -11.45
C LYS A 782 -34.14 -19.78 -10.42
N TYR A 783 -33.31 -19.34 -9.48
CA TYR A 783 -32.80 -20.16 -8.37
C TYR A 783 -33.64 -19.99 -7.10
N ASN A 784 -34.82 -19.35 -7.20
CA ASN A 784 -35.73 -19.01 -6.10
C ASN A 784 -35.11 -18.06 -5.06
N LYS A 785 -34.09 -17.29 -5.43
CA LYS A 785 -33.50 -16.27 -4.57
C LYS A 785 -34.28 -14.97 -4.71
N GLN A 786 -34.59 -14.34 -3.58
CA GLN A 786 -35.25 -13.04 -3.52
C GLN A 786 -34.20 -11.92 -3.58
N TRP A 787 -34.37 -11.01 -4.52
CA TRP A 787 -33.57 -9.80 -4.67
C TRP A 787 -34.36 -8.60 -4.16
N ASN A 788 -33.74 -7.79 -3.31
CA ASN A 788 -34.35 -6.56 -2.82
C ASN A 788 -34.18 -5.44 -3.86
N GLU A 789 -35.08 -4.47 -3.80
CA GLU A 789 -34.95 -3.25 -4.61
C GLU A 789 -33.63 -2.55 -4.26
N LYS A 790 -32.88 -2.15 -5.28
CA LYS A 790 -31.60 -1.46 -5.13
C LYS A 790 -31.41 -0.42 -6.24
N THR A 791 -30.91 0.75 -5.87
CA THR A 791 -30.61 1.84 -6.81
C THR A 791 -29.11 2.05 -6.92
N TYR A 792 -28.64 2.23 -8.15
CA TYR A 792 -27.23 2.43 -8.50
C TYR A 792 -27.03 3.77 -9.18
N ASP A 793 -25.88 4.40 -8.94
CA ASP A 793 -25.42 5.52 -9.76
C ASP A 793 -24.98 5.01 -11.13
N VAL A 794 -25.43 5.65 -12.20
CA VAL A 794 -24.98 5.31 -13.55
C VAL A 794 -23.65 6.01 -13.79
N SER A 795 -22.57 5.24 -13.85
CA SER A 795 -21.19 5.79 -13.84
C SER A 795 -20.41 5.56 -15.13
N ALA A 796 -20.82 4.60 -15.96
CA ALA A 796 -20.10 4.21 -17.17
C ALA A 796 -21.04 3.83 -18.31
N ILE A 797 -20.58 4.03 -19.54
CA ILE A 797 -21.16 3.39 -20.73
C ILE A 797 -20.16 2.32 -21.13
N LEU A 798 -20.52 1.07 -20.87
CA LEU A 798 -19.58 -0.03 -20.94
C LEU A 798 -19.34 -0.47 -22.38
N ASP A 799 -18.36 -1.32 -22.55
CA ASP A 799 -17.99 -1.79 -23.87
C ASP A 799 -19.11 -2.57 -24.57
N PHE A 800 -19.16 -2.43 -25.90
CA PHE A 800 -20.23 -2.93 -26.78
C PHE A 800 -21.62 -2.35 -26.49
N ALA A 801 -21.72 -1.30 -25.64
CA ALA A 801 -22.97 -0.61 -25.43
C ALA A 801 -23.55 -0.12 -26.75
N PHE A 802 -24.75 -0.61 -27.05
CA PHE A 802 -25.49 -0.27 -28.27
C PHE A 802 -24.86 -0.74 -29.59
N GLU A 803 -23.98 -1.75 -29.59
CA GLU A 803 -23.39 -2.27 -30.84
C GLU A 803 -24.43 -2.98 -31.75
N ALA A 804 -25.32 -3.81 -31.18
CA ALA A 804 -26.22 -4.71 -31.92
C ALA A 804 -27.72 -4.55 -31.56
N SER A 805 -28.21 -3.33 -31.37
CA SER A 805 -29.60 -3.07 -30.93
C SER A 805 -30.66 -3.42 -32.00
N THR A 806 -31.69 -4.20 -31.67
CA THR A 806 -32.88 -4.43 -32.51
C THR A 806 -34.18 -4.05 -31.80
N PRO A 807 -35.08 -3.26 -32.42
CA PRO A 807 -34.84 -2.38 -33.54
C PRO A 807 -33.88 -1.27 -33.13
N SER A 808 -32.85 -1.13 -33.95
CA SER A 808 -32.14 0.08 -34.30
C SER A 808 -32.38 1.31 -33.42
N VAL A 809 -31.64 1.45 -32.32
CA VAL A 809 -31.56 2.72 -31.60
C VAL A 809 -31.09 3.80 -32.58
N LYS A 810 -31.77 4.95 -32.55
CA LYS A 810 -31.47 6.12 -33.38
C LYS A 810 -30.98 7.30 -32.56
N MET A 811 -31.32 7.32 -31.27
CA MET A 811 -30.98 8.41 -30.36
C MET A 811 -30.68 7.90 -28.95
N VAL A 812 -29.62 8.40 -28.33
CA VAL A 812 -29.34 8.19 -26.90
C VAL A 812 -29.10 9.54 -26.22
N THR A 813 -29.80 9.78 -25.12
CA THR A 813 -29.58 10.94 -24.24
C THR A 813 -28.96 10.47 -22.93
N VAL A 814 -27.89 11.12 -22.48
CA VAL A 814 -27.14 10.77 -21.29
C VAL A 814 -27.25 11.92 -20.28
N LEU A 815 -28.02 11.69 -19.22
CA LEU A 815 -28.17 12.63 -18.09
C LEU A 815 -27.16 12.37 -16.98
N ALA A 816 -26.62 11.15 -16.93
CA ALA A 816 -25.61 10.72 -15.99
C ALA A 816 -24.26 11.39 -16.23
N ASP A 817 -23.54 11.63 -15.14
CA ASP A 817 -22.13 12.03 -15.18
C ASP A 817 -21.27 10.79 -15.41
N ILE A 818 -21.07 10.47 -16.69
CA ILE A 818 -20.33 9.29 -17.14
C ILE A 818 -18.82 9.53 -16.96
N SER A 819 -18.16 8.61 -16.27
CA SER A 819 -16.71 8.65 -16.02
C SER A 819 -15.92 8.00 -17.16
N ASN A 820 -16.46 6.94 -17.77
CA ASN A 820 -15.80 6.21 -18.85
C ASN A 820 -16.78 5.73 -19.95
N ILE A 821 -16.29 5.73 -21.20
CA ILE A 821 -16.97 5.17 -22.38
C ILE A 821 -16.11 4.05 -22.97
N GLY A 822 -16.68 2.84 -23.07
CA GLY A 822 -16.03 1.65 -23.62
C GLY A 822 -15.67 1.77 -25.11
N VAL A 823 -14.76 0.93 -25.59
CA VAL A 823 -14.10 1.09 -26.90
C VAL A 823 -15.04 0.94 -28.10
N GLU A 824 -16.00 0.03 -28.02
CA GLU A 824 -17.00 -0.22 -29.07
C GLU A 824 -18.41 0.25 -28.66
N ALA A 825 -18.49 1.19 -27.70
CA ALA A 825 -19.75 1.82 -27.32
C ALA A 825 -20.25 2.74 -28.44
N PHE A 826 -21.55 2.77 -28.74
CA PHE A 826 -22.18 3.63 -29.76
C PHE A 826 -21.89 3.28 -31.23
N ARG A 827 -21.58 2.02 -31.51
CA ARG A 827 -21.32 1.51 -32.87
C ARG A 827 -22.57 1.14 -33.68
N ALA A 828 -23.78 1.19 -33.10
CA ALA A 828 -25.01 0.85 -33.81
C ALA A 828 -25.12 1.60 -35.16
N PRO A 829 -25.26 0.89 -36.30
CA PRO A 829 -25.37 1.53 -37.62
C PRO A 829 -26.50 2.56 -37.71
N THR A 830 -27.54 2.37 -36.92
CA THR A 830 -28.75 3.20 -36.93
C THR A 830 -28.73 4.39 -35.97
N LEU A 831 -27.75 4.46 -35.06
CA LEU A 831 -27.65 5.50 -34.03
C LEU A 831 -27.16 6.80 -34.65
N ASN A 832 -27.98 7.84 -34.77
CA ASN A 832 -27.59 9.05 -35.52
C ASN A 832 -27.31 10.25 -34.63
N GLU A 833 -27.87 10.26 -33.42
CA GLU A 833 -27.81 11.41 -32.52
C GLU A 833 -27.48 10.97 -31.08
N LEU A 834 -26.47 11.57 -30.47
CA LEU A 834 -26.13 11.43 -29.05
C LEU A 834 -26.29 12.75 -28.33
N TYR A 835 -26.80 12.76 -27.12
CA TYR A 835 -26.97 13.96 -26.31
C TYR A 835 -26.30 13.75 -24.95
N PHE A 836 -25.28 14.55 -24.61
CA PHE A 836 -24.62 14.52 -23.31
C PHE A 836 -24.89 15.82 -22.55
N VAL A 837 -25.50 15.68 -21.37
CA VAL A 837 -25.92 16.81 -20.52
C VAL A 837 -24.92 17.07 -19.38
N GLY A 838 -23.94 16.18 -19.18
CA GLY A 838 -22.90 16.32 -18.16
C GLY A 838 -21.95 17.50 -18.40
N ASP A 839 -21.34 17.98 -17.32
CA ASP A 839 -20.40 19.11 -17.35
C ASP A 839 -18.94 18.70 -17.57
N VAL A 840 -18.65 17.40 -17.44
CA VAL A 840 -17.30 16.83 -17.56
C VAL A 840 -17.34 15.69 -18.59
N PRO A 841 -16.56 15.79 -19.68
CA PRO A 841 -16.48 14.70 -20.66
C PRO A 841 -15.84 13.45 -20.03
N ALA A 842 -16.46 12.30 -20.26
CA ALA A 842 -15.94 11.00 -19.86
C ALA A 842 -14.54 10.75 -20.47
N THR A 843 -13.74 9.90 -19.81
CA THR A 843 -12.57 9.31 -20.49
C THR A 843 -13.04 8.30 -21.53
N LEU A 844 -12.37 8.24 -22.69
CA LEU A 844 -12.61 7.21 -23.68
C LEU A 844 -11.63 6.06 -23.44
N SER A 845 -12.14 4.84 -23.26
CA SER A 845 -11.29 3.66 -23.09
C SER A 845 -10.36 3.45 -24.28
N SER A 846 -10.76 3.82 -25.50
CA SER A 846 -9.89 3.67 -26.68
C SER A 846 -8.64 4.54 -26.59
N THR A 847 -8.78 5.75 -26.07
CA THR A 847 -7.67 6.67 -25.81
C THR A 847 -6.82 6.19 -24.65
N ALA A 848 -7.45 5.85 -23.51
CA ALA A 848 -6.75 5.36 -22.33
C ALA A 848 -5.92 4.10 -22.65
N TYR A 849 -6.49 3.17 -23.43
CA TYR A 849 -5.84 1.91 -23.78
C TYR A 849 -4.93 1.99 -25.00
N ASN A 850 -4.69 3.20 -25.55
CA ASN A 850 -3.85 3.43 -26.73
C ASN A 850 -4.25 2.55 -27.93
N LEU A 851 -5.53 2.56 -28.29
CA LEU A 851 -6.11 1.83 -29.42
C LEU A 851 -6.49 2.80 -30.56
N PRO A 852 -5.52 3.25 -31.38
CA PRO A 852 -5.73 4.32 -32.36
C PRO A 852 -6.71 3.94 -33.48
N ASP A 853 -6.89 2.65 -33.78
CA ASP A 853 -7.84 2.19 -34.82
C ASP A 853 -9.28 2.06 -34.28
N LYS A 854 -9.46 2.27 -32.98
CA LYS A 854 -10.74 2.07 -32.30
C LYS A 854 -11.22 3.38 -31.74
N TYR A 855 -12.49 3.68 -31.97
CA TYR A 855 -13.11 4.90 -31.51
C TYR A 855 -14.58 4.63 -31.22
N PRO A 856 -15.10 4.92 -30.03
CA PRO A 856 -16.46 4.49 -29.66
C PRO A 856 -17.50 4.97 -30.68
N PHE A 857 -17.42 6.24 -31.05
CA PHE A 857 -18.42 6.84 -31.91
C PHE A 857 -18.33 6.32 -33.36
N LYS A 858 -19.48 5.97 -33.94
CA LYS A 858 -19.57 5.68 -35.37
C LYS A 858 -19.31 6.94 -36.21
N GLU A 859 -18.86 6.74 -37.45
CA GLU A 859 -18.73 7.83 -38.42
C GLU A 859 -20.09 8.48 -38.73
N GLY A 860 -20.09 9.81 -38.87
CA GLY A 860 -21.31 10.59 -39.16
C GLY A 860 -22.28 10.74 -37.98
N LEU A 861 -21.91 10.28 -36.78
CA LEU A 861 -22.69 10.49 -35.56
C LEU A 861 -22.65 11.96 -35.14
N THR A 862 -23.81 12.55 -34.90
CA THR A 862 -23.88 13.92 -34.35
C THR A 862 -23.97 13.85 -32.84
N VAL A 863 -23.04 14.49 -32.14
CA VAL A 863 -23.01 14.51 -30.67
C VAL A 863 -23.38 15.91 -30.20
N TYR A 864 -24.45 15.99 -29.43
CA TYR A 864 -24.95 17.21 -28.83
C TYR A 864 -24.42 17.36 -27.42
N VAL A 865 -23.77 18.49 -27.14
CA VAL A 865 -23.24 18.85 -25.82
C VAL A 865 -23.63 20.29 -25.47
N LYS A 866 -23.58 20.63 -24.18
CA LYS A 866 -23.75 22.00 -23.69
C LYS A 866 -22.83 22.98 -24.42
N GLN A 867 -23.32 24.18 -24.75
CA GLN A 867 -22.51 25.20 -25.41
C GLN A 867 -21.26 25.56 -24.58
N SER A 868 -21.41 25.72 -23.26
CA SER A 868 -20.27 26.04 -22.39
C SER A 868 -19.23 24.92 -22.32
N LYS A 869 -19.60 23.69 -22.70
CA LYS A 869 -18.79 22.48 -22.60
C LYS A 869 -18.30 21.94 -23.93
N GLN A 870 -18.69 22.55 -25.05
CA GLN A 870 -18.31 22.07 -26.38
C GLN A 870 -16.78 21.96 -26.53
N ASN A 871 -16.02 22.92 -26.00
CA ASN A 871 -14.56 22.89 -26.03
C ASN A 871 -13.97 21.82 -25.10
N ASP A 872 -14.54 21.62 -23.91
CA ASP A 872 -14.08 20.59 -22.96
C ASP A 872 -14.21 19.18 -23.60
N TYR A 873 -15.38 18.89 -24.19
CA TYR A 873 -15.62 17.66 -24.94
C TYR A 873 -14.74 17.58 -26.19
N GLY A 874 -14.60 18.68 -26.94
CA GLY A 874 -13.74 18.74 -28.12
C GLY A 874 -12.28 18.43 -27.80
N TYR A 875 -11.73 18.95 -26.70
CA TYR A 875 -10.36 18.67 -26.26
C TYR A 875 -10.19 17.22 -25.80
N LYS A 876 -11.19 16.67 -25.08
CA LYS A 876 -11.08 15.33 -24.49
C LYS A 876 -11.37 14.21 -25.48
N TRP A 877 -12.29 14.40 -26.43
CA TRP A 877 -12.80 13.33 -27.30
C TRP A 877 -12.29 13.41 -28.74
N ASN A 878 -11.84 14.56 -29.24
CA ASN A 878 -11.16 14.58 -30.54
C ASN A 878 -9.75 14.03 -30.34
N VAL A 879 -9.53 12.82 -30.85
CA VAL A 879 -8.23 12.15 -30.85
C VAL A 879 -7.69 12.09 -32.26
N ASP A 880 -6.38 12.00 -32.42
CA ASP A 880 -5.75 12.01 -33.74
C ASP A 880 -6.37 10.93 -34.66
N GLY A 881 -6.85 11.35 -35.83
CA GLY A 881 -7.53 10.48 -36.80
C GLY A 881 -9.04 10.28 -36.58
N HIS A 882 -9.61 10.72 -35.46
CA HIS A 882 -11.04 10.57 -35.15
C HIS A 882 -11.65 11.88 -34.62
N GLY A 883 -12.48 12.53 -35.44
CA GLY A 883 -13.20 13.75 -35.08
C GLY A 883 -14.68 13.48 -34.83
N VAL A 884 -15.26 14.14 -33.82
CA VAL A 884 -16.70 14.11 -33.58
C VAL A 884 -17.32 15.45 -33.96
N CYS A 885 -18.43 15.39 -34.69
CA CYS A 885 -19.24 16.56 -34.96
C CYS A 885 -20.02 16.94 -33.69
N PHE A 886 -19.46 17.89 -32.92
CA PHE A 886 -20.14 18.46 -31.78
C PHE A 886 -21.07 19.58 -32.20
N GLN A 887 -22.32 19.52 -31.75
CA GLN A 887 -23.32 20.54 -31.97
C GLN A 887 -23.90 20.97 -30.61
N TRP A 888 -24.03 22.26 -30.35
CA TRP A 888 -24.80 22.75 -29.20
C TRP A 888 -26.18 23.25 -29.62
N GLN A 889 -26.33 23.58 -30.92
CA GLN A 889 -27.60 23.94 -31.53
C GLN A 889 -28.36 22.68 -31.90
N ILE A 890 -29.29 22.27 -31.04
CA ILE A 890 -30.19 21.14 -31.31
C ILE A 890 -31.07 21.51 -32.52
N PRO A 891 -31.17 20.68 -33.58
CA PRO A 891 -31.91 21.01 -34.79
C PRO A 891 -33.39 21.23 -34.49
N ALA A 892 -33.91 22.41 -34.80
CA ALA A 892 -35.29 22.79 -34.51
C ALA A 892 -36.35 22.14 -35.45
N LYS A 893 -35.96 21.31 -36.43
CA LYS A 893 -36.91 20.71 -37.40
C LYS A 893 -37.81 19.64 -36.76
N THR A 894 -38.99 20.05 -36.30
CA THR A 894 -40.14 19.17 -36.05
C THR A 894 -40.65 18.59 -37.37
N LEU A 895 -40.25 17.35 -37.68
CA LEU A 895 -41.00 16.50 -38.61
C LEU A 895 -42.25 15.99 -37.87
N ALA A 896 -43.37 15.83 -38.57
CA ALA A 896 -44.70 15.47 -38.04
C ALA A 896 -44.80 14.18 -37.19
N SER A 897 -43.68 13.50 -36.91
CA SER A 897 -43.54 12.22 -36.23
C SER A 897 -42.43 12.20 -35.16
N ARG A 898 -42.04 13.36 -34.61
CA ARG A 898 -41.08 13.47 -33.49
C ARG A 898 -41.73 14.17 -32.29
N ALA A 899 -41.48 13.69 -31.07
CA ALA A 899 -41.84 14.37 -29.82
C ALA A 899 -40.62 15.01 -29.19
N THR A 900 -40.80 15.88 -28.19
CA THR A 900 -39.77 16.82 -27.72
C THR A 900 -39.72 16.77 -26.18
N ALA A 901 -38.54 16.70 -25.57
CA ALA A 901 -38.33 16.58 -24.12
C ALA A 901 -37.31 17.64 -23.62
N CYS A 902 -37.65 18.47 -22.64
CA CYS A 902 -36.74 19.52 -22.12
C CYS A 902 -35.52 18.93 -21.38
N TYR A 903 -34.29 19.30 -21.76
CA TYR A 903 -33.08 19.05 -20.98
C TYR A 903 -32.17 20.29 -20.94
N PRO A 904 -31.48 20.56 -19.82
CA PRO A 904 -30.66 21.76 -19.67
C PRO A 904 -29.39 21.68 -20.53
N PHE A 905 -29.43 22.21 -21.75
CA PHE A 905 -28.24 22.67 -22.47
C PHE A 905 -28.11 24.19 -22.29
N ASP A 906 -26.88 24.69 -22.21
CA ASP A 906 -26.56 26.11 -21.96
C ASP A 906 -26.87 27.00 -23.17
N VAL A 907 -28.14 27.11 -23.56
CA VAL A 907 -28.51 27.94 -24.70
C VAL A 907 -29.07 29.26 -24.19
N VAL A 908 -28.26 30.32 -24.32
CA VAL A 908 -28.67 31.69 -24.02
C VAL A 908 -29.44 32.25 -25.21
N TYR A 909 -30.77 32.24 -25.14
CA TYR A 909 -31.63 33.01 -26.05
C TYR A 909 -31.96 34.35 -25.39
N ASP A 910 -31.15 35.35 -25.73
CA ASP A 910 -31.17 36.73 -25.20
C ASP A 910 -30.61 36.92 -23.77
N ASN A 911 -30.12 38.13 -23.52
CA ASN A 911 -29.33 38.55 -22.35
C ASN A 911 -30.07 38.50 -20.99
N THR A 912 -31.16 37.74 -20.86
CA THR A 912 -31.94 37.64 -19.63
C THR A 912 -32.29 36.20 -19.25
N LYS A 913 -31.31 35.51 -18.64
CA LYS A 913 -31.41 34.25 -17.86
C LYS A 913 -31.69 32.96 -18.66
N ASP A 914 -31.03 31.88 -18.18
CA ASP A 914 -31.07 30.48 -18.66
C ASP A 914 -32.45 30.00 -19.13
N VAL A 915 -32.54 29.59 -20.40
CA VAL A 915 -33.68 28.83 -20.92
C VAL A 915 -33.19 27.46 -21.39
N LYS A 916 -33.81 26.41 -20.86
CA LYS A 916 -33.46 24.99 -21.06
C LYS A 916 -34.07 24.48 -22.40
N PRO A 917 -33.28 24.07 -23.40
CA PRO A 917 -33.80 23.56 -24.68
C PRO A 917 -34.28 22.11 -24.59
N TYR A 918 -34.80 21.60 -25.71
CA TYR A 918 -35.54 20.34 -25.78
C TYR A 918 -34.89 19.33 -26.76
N VAL A 919 -34.89 18.04 -26.41
CA VAL A 919 -34.40 16.89 -27.21
C VAL A 919 -35.57 16.19 -27.89
N THR A 920 -35.47 15.92 -29.20
CA THR A 920 -36.59 15.32 -29.96
C THR A 920 -36.54 13.78 -30.02
N LEU A 921 -37.47 13.03 -29.43
CA LEU A 921 -37.62 11.57 -29.60
C LEU A 921 -38.28 11.21 -30.94
N ARG A 922 -37.77 10.20 -31.66
CA ARG A 922 -38.32 9.73 -32.95
C ARG A 922 -39.30 8.57 -32.74
N LEU A 923 -40.53 8.70 -33.24
CA LEU A 923 -41.52 7.62 -33.30
C LEU A 923 -41.42 6.85 -34.64
N ASP A 924 -41.66 5.54 -34.62
CA ASP A 924 -41.88 4.73 -35.84
C ASP A 924 -43.32 4.91 -36.33
N PRO A 925 -43.57 5.49 -37.52
CA PRO A 925 -44.91 5.59 -38.05
C PRO A 925 -45.53 4.24 -38.43
N ASN A 926 -44.72 3.18 -38.61
CA ASN A 926 -45.18 1.88 -39.11
C ASN A 926 -45.42 0.83 -38.01
N ASN A 927 -45.11 1.14 -36.75
CA ASN A 927 -45.24 0.23 -35.60
C ASN A 927 -46.09 0.82 -34.46
N PHE A 928 -47.03 1.71 -34.81
CA PHE A 928 -47.84 2.47 -33.88
C PHE A 928 -49.07 1.66 -33.41
N ASN A 929 -48.85 0.67 -32.55
CA ASN A 929 -49.94 -0.13 -31.97
C ASN A 929 -50.40 0.46 -30.62
N ALA A 930 -51.69 0.35 -30.29
CA ALA A 930 -52.34 0.96 -29.12
C ALA A 930 -51.71 0.64 -27.74
N ARG A 931 -50.81 -0.34 -27.64
CA ARG A 931 -50.00 -0.63 -26.43
C ARG A 931 -48.95 0.45 -26.12
N HIS A 932 -48.59 1.32 -27.07
CA HIS A 932 -47.62 2.41 -26.83
C HIS A 932 -48.19 3.64 -26.10
N LEU A 933 -49.49 3.62 -25.77
CA LEU A 933 -50.21 4.70 -25.09
C LEU A 933 -50.61 4.34 -23.65
N GLN A 934 -50.24 3.16 -23.16
CA GLN A 934 -50.45 2.76 -21.77
C GLN A 934 -49.07 2.60 -21.11
N ASP A 935 -48.91 3.27 -19.97
CA ASP A 935 -47.72 3.42 -19.12
C ASP A 935 -46.64 4.41 -19.58
N GLY A 936 -46.76 5.65 -19.07
CA GLY A 936 -45.64 6.61 -18.96
C GLY A 936 -45.05 7.16 -20.26
N THR A 937 -45.73 7.00 -21.40
CA THR A 937 -45.28 7.54 -22.69
C THR A 937 -45.83 8.95 -22.93
N ALA A 938 -44.95 9.95 -22.78
CA ALA A 938 -45.28 11.37 -22.97
C ALA A 938 -45.46 11.72 -24.47
N PHE A 939 -46.69 11.64 -24.97
CA PHE A 939 -47.08 12.26 -26.23
C PHE A 939 -48.42 12.99 -26.03
N VAL A 940 -48.45 14.32 -26.20
CA VAL A 940 -49.70 15.10 -26.16
C VAL A 940 -49.74 16.03 -27.39
N TRP A 941 -50.85 16.00 -28.13
CA TRP A 941 -51.14 17.03 -29.15
C TRP A 941 -51.51 18.33 -28.44
N SER A 942 -51.39 19.50 -29.06
CA SER A 942 -51.89 20.77 -28.50
C SER A 942 -52.85 21.47 -29.46
N ARG A 943 -53.75 22.30 -28.92
CA ARG A 943 -54.54 23.26 -29.71
C ARG A 943 -54.35 24.67 -29.14
N SER A 944 -54.29 25.65 -30.04
CA SER A 944 -54.30 27.07 -29.69
C SER A 944 -55.70 27.51 -29.28
N ILE A 945 -55.83 28.19 -28.15
CA ILE A 945 -57.04 28.91 -27.73
C ILE A 945 -56.57 30.29 -27.27
N ASP A 946 -56.96 31.34 -28.00
CA ASP A 946 -56.78 32.76 -27.65
C ASP A 946 -55.38 33.11 -27.08
N ASP A 947 -54.35 33.00 -27.92
CA ASP A 947 -52.94 33.33 -27.60
C ASP A 947 -52.28 32.46 -26.52
N TYR A 948 -52.91 31.36 -26.10
CA TYR A 948 -52.34 30.36 -25.19
C TYR A 948 -52.48 28.92 -25.75
N THR A 949 -51.46 28.10 -25.57
CA THR A 949 -51.43 26.70 -26.07
C THR A 949 -51.74 25.72 -24.95
N VAL A 950 -52.77 24.88 -25.13
CA VAL A 950 -53.19 23.87 -24.14
C VAL A 950 -53.05 22.46 -24.73
N PRO A 951 -52.57 21.45 -23.97
CA PRO A 951 -52.47 20.09 -24.47
C PRO A 951 -53.85 19.49 -24.73
N ALA A 952 -54.10 19.08 -25.97
CA ALA A 952 -55.29 18.39 -26.40
C ALA A 952 -55.34 17.00 -25.75
N PHE A 953 -56.53 16.65 -25.25
CA PHE A 953 -56.90 15.29 -24.82
C PHE A 953 -56.33 14.85 -23.47
N GLN A 954 -55.91 15.80 -22.63
CA GLN A 954 -55.57 15.60 -21.23
C GLN A 954 -56.51 16.42 -20.33
N PRO A 955 -56.82 15.95 -19.10
CA PRO A 955 -57.50 16.77 -18.12
C PRO A 955 -56.73 18.08 -17.81
N VAL A 956 -57.43 19.21 -17.77
CA VAL A 956 -56.86 20.51 -17.41
C VAL A 956 -57.44 20.92 -16.06
N LEU A 957 -56.60 21.07 -15.04
CA LEU A 957 -57.04 21.55 -13.74
C LEU A 957 -57.02 23.09 -13.73
N LEU A 958 -58.20 23.69 -13.73
CA LEU A 958 -58.36 25.14 -13.54
C LEU A 958 -58.23 25.47 -12.05
N VAL A 959 -57.17 26.19 -11.68
CA VAL A 959 -56.92 26.63 -10.30
C VAL A 959 -56.86 28.16 -10.23
N SER A 960 -57.41 28.71 -9.14
CA SER A 960 -57.19 30.11 -8.75
C SER A 960 -55.71 30.34 -8.40
N LYS A 961 -55.17 31.52 -8.76
CA LYS A 961 -53.75 31.94 -8.61
C LYS A 961 -53.23 31.88 -7.15
N GLN A 962 -54.08 31.63 -6.15
CA GLN A 962 -53.73 31.69 -4.73
C GLN A 962 -53.60 30.34 -4.00
N SER A 963 -53.68 29.18 -4.66
CA SER A 963 -53.54 27.88 -3.98
C SER A 963 -52.33 27.05 -4.46
N ALA A 964 -51.36 26.93 -3.55
CA ALA A 964 -50.22 25.99 -3.48
C ALA A 964 -49.06 26.12 -4.50
N ASN A 965 -47.85 26.29 -3.94
CA ASN A 965 -46.56 26.16 -4.61
C ASN A 965 -46.29 24.70 -5.00
N VAL A 966 -45.98 24.43 -6.27
CA VAL A 966 -45.38 23.18 -6.74
C VAL A 966 -44.34 23.54 -7.82
N GLU A 967 -43.12 23.03 -7.67
CA GLU A 967 -41.99 23.22 -8.60
C GLU A 967 -41.99 22.08 -9.64
N SER A 968 -42.19 22.38 -10.93
CA SER A 968 -42.05 21.43 -12.04
C SER A 968 -40.90 21.88 -12.96
N TYR A 969 -40.11 20.92 -13.48
CA TYR A 969 -38.93 21.15 -14.31
C TYR A 969 -39.19 21.84 -15.68
N CYS A 970 -40.46 21.99 -16.09
CA CYS A 970 -40.88 22.56 -17.39
C CYS A 970 -41.62 23.92 -17.27
N GLN A 971 -41.36 24.72 -16.23
CA GLN A 971 -42.10 25.98 -16.01
C GLN A 971 -41.65 27.11 -16.95
N MET A 972 -42.55 27.58 -17.84
CA MET A 972 -42.40 28.88 -18.53
C MET A 972 -42.73 30.02 -17.54
N LYS A 973 -41.88 31.05 -17.45
CA LYS A 973 -42.13 32.23 -16.60
C LYS A 973 -42.89 33.30 -17.39
N GLU A 974 -43.79 34.05 -16.73
CA GLU A 974 -44.55 35.18 -17.32
C GLU A 974 -43.65 36.25 -18.00
N THR A 975 -42.35 36.30 -17.71
CA THR A 975 -41.39 37.25 -18.28
C THR A 975 -40.68 36.79 -19.55
N GLN A 976 -40.98 35.59 -20.07
CA GLN A 976 -40.40 35.15 -21.35
C GLN A 976 -40.98 36.01 -22.48
N ASN A 977 -40.10 36.80 -23.11
CA ASN A 977 -40.46 37.74 -24.16
C ASN A 977 -40.87 36.97 -25.43
N ALA A 978 -42.12 37.14 -25.88
CA ALA A 978 -42.67 36.47 -27.06
C ALA A 978 -41.81 36.64 -28.33
N ALA A 979 -41.06 37.75 -28.42
CA ALA A 979 -40.16 38.05 -29.54
C ALA A 979 -38.96 37.09 -29.69
N ALA A 980 -38.59 36.34 -28.65
CA ALA A 980 -37.52 35.33 -28.73
C ALA A 980 -38.01 34.01 -29.35
N ILE A 981 -39.32 33.71 -29.25
CA ILE A 981 -39.96 32.52 -29.83
C ILE A 981 -40.24 32.75 -31.32
N ASP A 982 -40.62 33.97 -31.70
CA ASP A 982 -41.04 34.30 -33.07
C ASP A 982 -39.92 34.19 -34.12
N LYS A 983 -38.64 34.28 -33.70
CA LYS A 983 -37.48 34.05 -34.58
C LYS A 983 -37.26 32.57 -34.95
N THR A 984 -38.02 31.65 -34.36
CA THR A 984 -37.93 30.21 -34.66
C THR A 984 -38.91 29.76 -35.75
N GLY A 985 -39.89 30.60 -36.12
CA GLY A 985 -40.79 30.33 -37.24
C GLY A 985 -41.80 29.18 -37.02
N TYR A 986 -42.23 28.94 -35.77
CA TYR A 986 -43.19 27.87 -35.42
C TYR A 986 -44.48 28.45 -34.81
N THR A 987 -45.64 27.91 -35.18
CA THR A 987 -46.96 28.33 -34.65
C THR A 987 -47.66 27.34 -33.73
N ASP A 988 -47.18 26.10 -33.48
CA ASP A 988 -48.13 25.06 -33.03
C ASP A 988 -47.72 23.99 -31.99
N TYR A 989 -46.62 24.06 -31.22
CA TYR A 989 -46.32 22.96 -30.27
C TYR A 989 -45.60 23.36 -28.98
N MET A 990 -46.14 22.89 -27.83
CA MET A 990 -45.45 22.79 -26.55
C MET A 990 -45.42 21.33 -26.07
N LEU A 991 -44.28 20.86 -25.55
CA LEU A 991 -44.13 19.55 -24.93
C LEU A 991 -43.38 19.67 -23.60
N GLY A 992 -43.99 19.18 -22.52
CA GLY A 992 -43.40 19.08 -21.19
C GLY A 992 -43.78 17.75 -20.53
N THR A 993 -43.00 17.33 -19.54
CA THR A 993 -43.28 16.12 -18.74
C THR A 993 -44.45 16.36 -17.79
N VAL A 994 -45.31 15.35 -17.64
CA VAL A 994 -46.41 15.37 -16.68
C VAL A 994 -46.07 14.42 -15.54
N GLU A 995 -46.13 14.90 -14.30
CA GLU A 995 -46.03 14.04 -13.12
C GLU A 995 -47.41 13.45 -12.84
N ASP A 996 -47.48 12.14 -12.59
CA ASP A 996 -48.68 11.53 -12.04
C ASP A 996 -48.88 12.08 -10.62
N THR A 997 -49.84 12.99 -10.46
CA THR A 997 -50.16 13.57 -9.15
C THR A 997 -51.49 13.01 -8.67
N HIS A 998 -51.53 12.57 -7.41
CA HIS A 998 -52.77 12.15 -6.78
C HIS A 998 -53.70 13.38 -6.63
N LEU A 999 -54.84 13.39 -7.33
CA LEU A 999 -55.84 14.46 -7.22
C LEU A 999 -56.96 14.02 -6.26
N GLU A 1000 -56.93 14.56 -5.05
CA GLU A 1000 -58.05 14.43 -4.10
C GLU A 1000 -59.14 15.46 -4.44
N ASN A 1001 -60.37 14.99 -4.63
CA ASN A 1001 -61.50 15.90 -4.74
C ASN A 1001 -61.79 16.50 -3.36
N LYS A 1002 -61.40 17.76 -3.13
CA LYS A 1002 -61.80 18.48 -1.92
C LYS A 1002 -63.32 18.71 -1.98
N ASP A 1003 -64.02 18.42 -0.87
CA ASP A 1003 -65.48 18.50 -0.79
C ASP A 1003 -66.04 19.78 -1.45
N GLY A 1004 -66.92 19.59 -2.44
CA GLY A 1004 -67.63 20.67 -3.14
C GLY A 1004 -67.12 21.03 -4.54
N TYR A 1005 -66.02 20.45 -5.03
CA TYR A 1005 -65.51 20.71 -6.38
C TYR A 1005 -65.81 19.56 -7.36
N THR A 1006 -66.00 19.89 -8.65
CA THR A 1006 -66.16 18.90 -9.74
C THR A 1006 -65.02 19.10 -10.73
N LEU A 1007 -64.29 18.02 -11.03
CA LEU A 1007 -63.16 18.04 -11.98
C LEU A 1007 -63.66 17.84 -13.41
N TYR A 1008 -63.16 18.65 -14.34
CA TYR A 1008 -63.47 18.58 -15.77
C TYR A 1008 -62.17 18.45 -16.58
N GLY A 1009 -62.17 17.64 -17.64
CA GLY A 1009 -61.03 17.44 -18.52
C GLY A 1009 -61.42 17.55 -20.01
N LEU A 1010 -60.50 17.97 -20.86
CA LEU A 1010 -60.78 18.20 -22.28
C LEU A 1010 -60.78 16.86 -23.05
N SER A 1011 -61.89 16.49 -23.68
CA SER A 1011 -62.06 15.25 -24.42
C SER A 1011 -61.46 15.27 -25.83
N LYS A 1012 -61.42 14.10 -26.50
CA LYS A 1012 -60.91 13.91 -27.88
C LYS A 1012 -61.52 14.84 -28.95
N SER A 1013 -62.66 15.45 -28.69
CA SER A 1013 -63.33 16.41 -29.59
C SER A 1013 -63.09 17.88 -29.21
N GLY A 1014 -62.34 18.16 -28.13
CA GLY A 1014 -62.15 19.53 -27.62
C GLY A 1014 -63.25 19.99 -26.66
N LEU A 1015 -64.11 19.10 -26.17
CA LEU A 1015 -65.17 19.41 -25.22
C LEU A 1015 -64.73 19.10 -23.79
N PHE A 1016 -64.97 19.99 -22.83
CA PHE A 1016 -64.74 19.70 -21.40
C PHE A 1016 -65.76 18.67 -20.89
N LYS A 1017 -65.28 17.55 -20.36
CA LYS A 1017 -66.09 16.45 -19.81
C LYS A 1017 -65.80 16.27 -18.33
N LYS A 1018 -66.84 16.00 -17.54
CA LYS A 1018 -66.72 15.68 -16.12
C LYS A 1018 -65.89 14.40 -15.93
N ILE A 1019 -64.90 14.45 -15.06
CA ILE A 1019 -64.05 13.30 -14.73
C ILE A 1019 -64.78 12.46 -13.69
N ALA A 1020 -64.99 11.18 -13.99
CA ALA A 1020 -65.68 10.26 -13.09
C ALA A 1020 -64.71 9.71 -12.02
N ALA A 1021 -65.10 9.91 -10.75
CA ALA A 1021 -64.53 9.32 -9.52
C ALA A 1021 -63.30 10.00 -8.87
N ALA A 1022 -63.36 10.07 -7.54
CA ALA A 1022 -62.29 10.52 -6.64
C ALA A 1022 -61.23 9.42 -6.46
N GLY A 1023 -59.95 9.80 -6.34
CA GLY A 1023 -58.83 8.90 -6.04
C GLY A 1023 -58.04 8.36 -7.23
N ASN A 1024 -58.27 8.87 -8.45
CA ASN A 1024 -57.49 8.48 -9.63
C ASN A 1024 -56.18 9.29 -9.72
N ASN A 1025 -55.06 8.61 -9.95
CA ASN A 1025 -53.84 9.25 -10.44
C ASN A 1025 -54.08 9.66 -11.89
N LEU A 1026 -54.14 10.96 -12.14
CA LEU A 1026 -54.39 11.51 -13.46
C LEU A 1026 -53.21 12.38 -13.85
N THR A 1027 -52.81 12.24 -15.10
CA THR A 1027 -51.90 13.13 -15.81
C THR A 1027 -52.67 14.43 -16.10
N TRP A 1028 -52.20 15.62 -15.68
CA TRP A 1028 -52.93 16.89 -15.90
C TRP A 1028 -51.98 18.08 -16.12
N PHE A 1029 -52.51 19.15 -16.72
CA PHE A 1029 -51.81 20.43 -16.91
C PHE A 1029 -52.48 21.57 -16.14
N LYS A 1030 -51.67 22.43 -15.49
CA LYS A 1030 -52.13 23.65 -14.83
C LYS A 1030 -52.25 24.75 -15.87
N ALA A 1031 -53.46 25.25 -16.11
CA ALA A 1031 -53.71 26.39 -16.98
C ALA A 1031 -54.33 27.53 -16.18
N TYR A 1032 -53.99 28.76 -16.53
CA TYR A 1032 -54.57 29.97 -15.96
C TYR A 1032 -55.45 30.65 -17.00
N LEU A 1033 -56.70 30.92 -16.66
CA LEU A 1033 -57.55 31.78 -17.48
C LEU A 1033 -57.35 33.23 -17.06
N LYS A 1034 -56.90 34.08 -17.98
CA LYS A 1034 -56.81 35.52 -17.77
C LYS A 1034 -58.08 36.17 -18.30
N ILE A 1035 -58.91 36.69 -17.40
CA ILE A 1035 -60.05 37.53 -17.78
C ILE A 1035 -59.61 38.98 -17.54
N PRO A 1036 -59.57 39.84 -18.59
CA PRO A 1036 -59.25 41.25 -18.42
C PRO A 1036 -60.21 41.89 -17.43
N ASN A 1037 -59.70 42.71 -16.50
CA ASN A 1037 -60.54 43.41 -15.52
C ASN A 1037 -61.61 44.30 -16.18
N THR A 1038 -61.40 44.71 -17.44
CA THR A 1038 -62.35 45.47 -18.24
C THR A 1038 -63.59 44.67 -18.66
N ASP A 1039 -63.47 43.34 -18.71
CA ASP A 1039 -64.51 42.43 -19.22
C ASP A 1039 -65.34 41.81 -18.08
N ILE A 1040 -64.97 42.09 -16.83
CA ILE A 1040 -65.73 41.72 -15.62
C ILE A 1040 -66.59 42.93 -15.21
N PRO A 1041 -67.93 42.85 -15.31
CA PRO A 1041 -68.81 43.95 -14.93
C PRO A 1041 -68.58 44.38 -13.48
N ALA A 1042 -68.55 45.69 -13.23
CA ALA A 1042 -68.37 46.24 -11.88
C ALA A 1042 -69.50 45.73 -10.95
N GLY A 1043 -69.12 44.97 -9.91
CA GLY A 1043 -70.03 44.36 -8.95
C GLY A 1043 -70.24 42.84 -9.07
N ALA A 1044 -69.57 42.17 -10.02
CA ALA A 1044 -69.59 40.71 -10.10
C ALA A 1044 -69.02 40.08 -8.82
N LYS A 1045 -69.81 39.20 -8.16
CA LYS A 1045 -69.41 38.53 -6.91
C LYS A 1045 -68.71 37.17 -7.11
N SER A 1046 -68.83 36.58 -8.30
CA SER A 1046 -68.20 35.30 -8.67
C SER A 1046 -68.18 35.13 -10.19
N ILE A 1047 -67.28 34.27 -10.68
CA ILE A 1047 -67.21 33.81 -12.07
C ILE A 1047 -67.54 32.32 -12.07
N ALA A 1048 -68.48 31.89 -12.91
CA ALA A 1048 -68.89 30.49 -13.05
C ALA A 1048 -68.75 30.04 -14.51
N PHE A 1049 -68.24 28.82 -14.71
CA PHE A 1049 -68.17 28.18 -16.02
C PHE A 1049 -69.44 27.34 -16.23
N LEU A 1050 -70.27 27.70 -17.21
CA LEU A 1050 -71.35 26.84 -17.71
C LEU A 1050 -70.80 25.98 -18.85
N PHE A 1051 -70.89 24.66 -18.73
CA PHE A 1051 -70.61 23.73 -19.81
C PHE A 1051 -71.94 23.18 -20.32
N GLU A 1052 -72.17 23.22 -21.64
CA GLU A 1052 -73.38 22.64 -22.25
C GLU A 1052 -73.36 21.12 -22.08
N ASP A 1053 -74.34 20.57 -21.35
CA ASP A 1053 -74.57 19.13 -21.31
C ASP A 1053 -75.20 18.69 -22.64
N GLU A 1054 -74.64 17.66 -23.27
CA GLU A 1054 -74.95 17.12 -24.62
C GLU A 1054 -76.41 16.63 -24.83
N ASN A 1055 -77.38 16.97 -23.97
CA ASN A 1055 -78.74 16.42 -24.03
C ASN A 1055 -79.89 17.42 -24.17
N ASN A 1056 -79.68 18.73 -24.35
CA ASN A 1056 -80.76 19.64 -24.75
C ASN A 1056 -80.25 20.77 -25.65
N THR A 1057 -80.40 20.59 -26.97
CA THR A 1057 -80.25 21.66 -27.95
C THR A 1057 -81.44 22.62 -27.86
N THR A 1058 -81.22 23.81 -27.29
CA THR A 1058 -82.05 24.97 -27.60
C THR A 1058 -81.18 25.99 -28.32
N ASP A 1059 -80.86 25.69 -29.58
CA ASP A 1059 -80.36 26.73 -30.47
C ASP A 1059 -81.05 26.60 -31.83
N ILE A 1060 -81.62 27.70 -32.29
CA ILE A 1060 -82.14 27.85 -33.64
C ILE A 1060 -80.92 28.14 -34.51
N GLN A 1061 -80.40 27.12 -35.19
CA GLN A 1061 -79.43 27.29 -36.26
C GLN A 1061 -80.14 27.19 -37.62
N GLU A 1062 -79.91 28.23 -38.43
CA GLU A 1062 -80.31 28.43 -39.83
C GLU A 1062 -81.69 29.05 -40.15
N LEU A 1063 -81.57 30.29 -40.67
CA LEU A 1063 -82.50 30.96 -41.57
C LEU A 1063 -82.58 30.20 -42.91
N ASN A 1064 -83.44 29.19 -42.98
CA ASN A 1064 -83.93 28.69 -44.26
C ASN A 1064 -85.28 29.35 -44.59
N THR A 1065 -85.30 30.11 -45.68
CA THR A 1065 -86.52 30.69 -46.28
C THR A 1065 -87.52 29.58 -46.58
N ALA A 1066 -88.62 29.54 -45.83
CA ALA A 1066 -89.80 28.74 -46.15
C ALA A 1066 -90.98 29.65 -46.52
N ALA A 1067 -91.72 29.19 -47.52
CA ALA A 1067 -92.65 29.93 -48.36
C ALA A 1067 -93.83 30.63 -47.65
N GLU A 1068 -94.34 31.66 -48.33
CA GLU A 1068 -95.61 32.34 -48.13
C GLU A 1068 -96.79 31.37 -47.97
N THR A 1069 -97.08 30.94 -46.74
CA THR A 1069 -98.43 30.52 -46.35
C THR A 1069 -98.63 30.96 -44.91
N GLY A 1070 -99.69 31.75 -44.64
CA GLY A 1070 -99.94 32.43 -43.37
C GLY A 1070 -100.25 31.51 -42.16
N LYS A 1071 -99.34 30.60 -41.82
CA LYS A 1071 -99.47 29.61 -40.74
C LYS A 1071 -98.27 29.58 -39.78
N ALA A 1072 -97.42 30.60 -39.79
CA ALA A 1072 -96.33 30.67 -38.82
C ALA A 1072 -96.86 30.89 -37.38
N PRO A 1073 -96.27 30.26 -36.37
CA PRO A 1073 -96.70 30.48 -34.98
C PRO A 1073 -96.25 31.85 -34.44
N TYR A 1074 -96.92 32.33 -33.39
CA TYR A 1074 -96.50 33.52 -32.63
C TYR A 1074 -95.62 33.10 -31.46
N TYR A 1075 -94.68 33.95 -31.06
CA TYR A 1075 -93.85 33.77 -29.86
C TYR A 1075 -93.90 35.02 -28.99
N ASP A 1076 -93.95 34.86 -27.67
CA ASP A 1076 -93.78 36.00 -26.75
C ASP A 1076 -92.31 36.44 -26.66
N LEU A 1077 -92.03 37.53 -25.92
CA LEU A 1077 -90.67 38.08 -25.78
C LEU A 1077 -89.72 37.17 -24.97
N ASN A 1078 -90.22 36.09 -24.38
CA ASN A 1078 -89.44 35.06 -23.70
C ASN A 1078 -89.20 33.83 -24.59
N GLY A 1079 -89.65 33.85 -25.85
CA GLY A 1079 -89.43 32.78 -26.81
C GLY A 1079 -90.43 31.62 -26.71
N ILE A 1080 -91.54 31.77 -25.98
CA ILE A 1080 -92.55 30.73 -25.84
C ILE A 1080 -93.60 30.84 -26.95
N LYS A 1081 -93.91 29.71 -27.62
CA LYS A 1081 -94.92 29.63 -28.67
C LYS A 1081 -96.34 29.90 -28.13
N VAL A 1082 -97.07 30.79 -28.79
CA VAL A 1082 -98.43 31.22 -28.46
C VAL A 1082 -99.36 30.91 -29.64
N GLU A 1083 -100.38 30.08 -29.42
CA GLU A 1083 -101.28 29.64 -30.51
C GLU A 1083 -102.42 30.64 -30.82
N LYS A 1084 -102.78 31.50 -29.87
CA LYS A 1084 -103.86 32.50 -29.99
C LYS A 1084 -103.41 33.83 -29.36
N PRO A 1085 -102.59 34.64 -30.03
CA PRO A 1085 -102.10 35.90 -29.48
C PRO A 1085 -103.26 36.87 -29.19
N GLN A 1086 -103.17 37.60 -28.08
CA GLN A 1086 -104.13 38.63 -27.64
C GLN A 1086 -103.45 40.02 -27.68
N HIS A 1087 -104.05 41.08 -27.13
CA HIS A 1087 -103.44 42.42 -27.06
C HIS A 1087 -102.01 42.35 -26.49
N GLY A 1088 -100.99 42.66 -27.30
CA GLY A 1088 -99.59 42.50 -26.89
C GLY A 1088 -98.57 42.53 -28.03
N ILE A 1089 -97.30 42.37 -27.65
CA ILE A 1089 -96.16 42.38 -28.58
C ILE A 1089 -95.61 40.95 -28.70
N TYR A 1090 -95.50 40.46 -29.93
CA TYR A 1090 -95.07 39.10 -30.25
C TYR A 1090 -94.04 39.09 -31.38
N ILE A 1091 -93.34 37.97 -31.55
CA ILE A 1091 -92.52 37.67 -32.70
C ILE A 1091 -93.29 36.70 -33.60
N HIS A 1092 -93.51 37.08 -34.86
CA HIS A 1092 -94.17 36.26 -35.87
C HIS A 1092 -93.52 36.52 -37.22
N ASN A 1093 -93.15 35.46 -37.95
CA ASN A 1093 -92.38 35.55 -39.20
C ASN A 1093 -91.14 36.47 -39.08
N ASN A 1094 -90.36 36.30 -38.01
CA ASN A 1094 -89.13 37.06 -37.73
C ASN A 1094 -89.31 38.58 -37.67
N LYS A 1095 -90.53 39.06 -37.40
CA LYS A 1095 -90.82 40.47 -37.15
C LYS A 1095 -91.54 40.64 -35.82
N LYS A 1096 -91.27 41.79 -35.18
CA LYS A 1096 -92.03 42.24 -34.02
C LYS A 1096 -93.40 42.70 -34.48
N VAL A 1097 -94.45 42.00 -34.06
CA VAL A 1097 -95.84 42.28 -34.41
C VAL A 1097 -96.57 42.72 -33.16
N VAL A 1098 -97.31 43.84 -33.25
CA VAL A 1098 -98.18 44.31 -32.19
C VAL A 1098 -99.60 43.89 -32.53
N ILE A 1099 -100.14 43.00 -31.71
CA ILE A 1099 -101.55 42.62 -31.77
C ILE A 1099 -102.27 43.66 -30.90
N LYS A 1100 -103.15 44.45 -31.53
CA LYS A 1100 -104.11 45.29 -30.83
C LYS A 1100 -105.41 44.50 -30.74
#